data_AF-A0A077ZVN5-F1
#
_entry.id   AF-A0A077ZVN5-F1
#
_cell.length_a   1.000
_cell.length_b   1.000
_cell.length_c   1.000
_cell.angle_alpha   90.00
_cell.angle_beta   90.00
_cell.angle_gamma   90.00
#
_symmetry.space_group_name_H-M   'P 1'
#
loop_
_entity.id
_entity.type
_entity.pdbx_description
1 polymer ?
#
loop_
_entity_poly.entity_id
_entity_poly.type
_entity_poly.pdbx_seq_one_letter_code
_entity_poly.pdbx_strand_id
1 'polypeptide(L)'
;MSIKIEPPNKFSDFMISEALQVPQNNKLSTKQLTKEYSTRNTLASSKFDDTSDAGYLMKTSLQKSLRRIQMNKQSTMPIQEDYDESQDSNIINESFARNNYKIDDILEELSFELANENNAPSIRERLVNQSSKLLSEFAQQAQTNLNIPKSTQLDQNNYQKKSAADQIQDVVTPNRRGLKEALENGFLKRIINISEYIVAFNVWNFTRLFFYHLIFFYIGQGVIPLIMMFDKIHLANNLSFWKYNAHQSRFFFIQNGQWLAHLTMSTLMFMKYYHPFDYHIDLKNIYLEQFLFLNLQILIRSFIIAVRYGYSSNLRFALLKNQTQGGEFIAKDLLVVSWIHTHPAGLDLEIEAVLWRNQIEEEYFKLQFFEELLPVTYAKFTDSNFYEKEGNQFKMESLKKESKIYEKKLKLKQEQLKSFDPFNDDYEMFSLHAIKKTNQSKQLCSGRLIFREIGLFAGAHATTVKYFIIITSATKLFLPFIARYIEYGTFLGFDNWDSFLYQLLEIPSLGFLLIINYLFIIVGFVDFQRRVFLIKAVGSLINPFKENLELKYQVFPTVNMTEKHQIQQWFKLRLCAMDFGRKYMNRIFVYCSTFFGAYLFFVIILLLNFFEIIHFEFHLITYTLAVYDIFVVLGVILMMLYYGSIVNHQFIEHRMQLLKIKETFVFIKSHLKDIRAGKKFTGAYLKLFQRKYIQERDIKTQVQHKKQIKKIIEEIDCICERLQTDGEHQPLRLMGLKATYSLMNQIYTGLLTVAYAIIQKLVSGDNQN
;
A
#
# COMPACT_ATOMS: atom_id res chain seq x y z
N MET A 1 -22.00 -13.10 -52.49
CA MET A 1 -22.12 -14.20 -51.53
C MET A 1 -22.16 -13.61 -50.13
N SER A 2 -23.36 -13.53 -49.55
CA SER A 2 -23.63 -12.85 -48.27
C SER A 2 -23.88 -13.90 -47.19
N ILE A 3 -22.90 -14.10 -46.30
CA ILE A 3 -22.99 -15.02 -45.17
C ILE A 3 -23.59 -14.26 -43.99
N LYS A 4 -24.79 -14.69 -43.58
CA LYS A 4 -25.49 -14.28 -42.37
C LYS A 4 -24.92 -15.09 -41.20
N ILE A 5 -24.41 -14.43 -40.17
CA ILE A 5 -23.94 -15.08 -38.94
C ILE A 5 -25.02 -14.89 -37.86
N GLU A 6 -25.59 -16.01 -37.39
CA GLU A 6 -26.46 -16.06 -36.21
C GLU A 6 -25.62 -16.05 -34.92
N PRO A 7 -26.12 -15.46 -33.81
CA PRO A 7 -25.45 -15.54 -32.52
C PRO A 7 -25.80 -16.85 -31.78
N PRO A 8 -24.83 -17.55 -31.14
CA PRO A 8 -25.16 -18.70 -30.31
C PRO A 8 -25.67 -18.25 -28.95
N ASN A 9 -26.86 -18.73 -28.61
CA ASN A 9 -27.48 -18.62 -27.31
C ASN A 9 -27.08 -19.80 -26.40
N LYS A 10 -26.97 -19.50 -25.10
CA LYS A 10 -27.23 -20.37 -23.94
C LYS A 10 -26.30 -21.57 -23.70
N PHE A 11 -25.33 -21.38 -22.81
CA PHE A 11 -24.73 -22.47 -22.02
C PHE A 11 -24.28 -21.95 -20.64
N SER A 12 -25.21 -21.87 -19.67
CA SER A 12 -24.89 -21.89 -18.22
C SER A 12 -26.16 -21.75 -17.37
N ASP A 13 -26.95 -22.82 -17.22
CA ASP A 13 -28.03 -22.85 -16.21
C ASP A 13 -28.25 -24.25 -15.59
N PHE A 14 -27.28 -25.17 -15.66
CA PHE A 14 -27.48 -26.57 -15.24
C PHE A 14 -26.53 -27.12 -14.16
N MET A 15 -25.85 -26.29 -13.38
CA MET A 15 -24.87 -26.77 -12.38
C MET A 15 -24.93 -26.08 -11.01
N ILE A 16 -26.10 -25.63 -10.56
CA ILE A 16 -26.33 -25.23 -9.15
C ILE A 16 -27.77 -25.57 -8.73
N SER A 17 -28.06 -26.84 -8.47
CA SER A 17 -29.33 -27.21 -7.78
C SER A 17 -29.24 -28.39 -6.81
N GLU A 18 -28.06 -28.84 -6.41
CA GLU A 18 -27.94 -30.11 -5.66
C GLU A 18 -27.20 -30.03 -4.30
N ALA A 19 -27.19 -28.86 -3.66
CA ALA A 19 -26.74 -28.78 -2.27
C ALA A 19 -27.46 -27.65 -1.53
N LEU A 20 -28.62 -27.98 -0.94
CA LEU A 20 -29.19 -27.39 0.29
C LEU A 20 -30.59 -27.98 0.52
N GLN A 21 -30.66 -29.14 1.18
CA GLN A 21 -31.88 -29.62 1.82
C GLN A 21 -31.89 -29.12 3.28
N VAL A 22 -32.85 -28.26 3.62
CA VAL A 22 -33.28 -27.91 4.99
C VAL A 22 -34.82 -27.79 4.96
N PRO A 23 -35.56 -28.24 5.99
CA PRO A 23 -36.90 -28.79 5.82
C PRO A 23 -38.01 -27.74 5.65
N GLN A 24 -39.01 -28.16 4.88
CA GLN A 24 -40.29 -27.48 4.67
C GLN A 24 -41.07 -27.35 5.99
N ASN A 25 -41.53 -26.15 6.30
CA ASN A 25 -42.84 -25.96 6.92
C ASN A 25 -43.41 -24.58 6.60
N ASN A 26 -44.74 -24.56 6.47
CA ASN A 26 -45.65 -23.44 6.19
C ASN A 26 -45.76 -22.95 4.74
N LYS A 27 -46.74 -23.55 4.05
CA LYS A 27 -47.42 -23.04 2.87
C LYS A 27 -48.17 -21.74 3.21
N LEU A 28 -47.92 -20.66 2.47
CA LEU A 28 -48.91 -19.60 2.25
C LEU A 28 -48.92 -19.21 0.76
N SER A 29 -50.14 -19.14 0.23
CA SER A 29 -50.53 -19.15 -1.17
C SER A 29 -50.22 -17.85 -1.91
N THR A 30 -49.33 -17.92 -2.91
CA THR A 30 -49.08 -16.88 -3.92
C THR A 30 -50.10 -16.94 -5.06
N LYS A 31 -51.32 -16.43 -4.83
CA LYS A 31 -52.31 -16.25 -5.92
C LYS A 31 -53.11 -14.94 -5.92
N GLN A 32 -52.65 -13.89 -5.22
CA GLN A 32 -53.33 -12.58 -5.22
C GLN A 32 -52.45 -11.35 -5.47
N LEU A 33 -51.17 -11.49 -5.84
CA LEU A 33 -50.25 -10.34 -5.94
C LEU A 33 -49.82 -9.94 -7.37
N THR A 34 -50.46 -10.48 -8.41
CA THR A 34 -50.09 -10.21 -9.80
C THR A 34 -51.11 -9.42 -10.61
N LYS A 35 -52.09 -8.78 -9.97
CA LYS A 35 -53.13 -8.00 -10.68
C LYS A 35 -53.17 -6.49 -10.39
N GLU A 36 -52.31 -5.97 -9.51
CA GLU A 36 -52.26 -4.52 -9.19
C GLU A 36 -51.02 -3.79 -9.73
N TYR A 37 -50.09 -4.48 -10.39
CA TYR A 37 -48.81 -3.88 -10.81
C TYR A 37 -48.72 -3.45 -12.29
N SER A 38 -49.76 -3.66 -13.10
CA SER A 38 -49.70 -3.35 -14.55
C SER A 38 -50.46 -2.09 -14.99
N THR A 39 -51.03 -1.30 -14.08
CA THR A 39 -51.85 -0.11 -14.42
C THR A 39 -51.38 1.20 -13.82
N ARG A 40 -50.13 1.29 -13.31
CA ARG A 40 -49.60 2.55 -12.74
C ARG A 40 -48.33 3.12 -13.38
N ASN A 41 -47.78 2.50 -14.42
CA ASN A 41 -46.51 2.93 -15.03
C ASN A 41 -46.62 3.68 -16.38
N THR A 42 -47.80 4.19 -16.76
CA THR A 42 -47.98 4.96 -18.00
C THR A 42 -48.44 6.40 -17.79
N LEU A 43 -48.32 6.95 -16.58
CA LEU A 43 -48.74 8.34 -16.30
C LEU A 43 -47.76 9.19 -15.47
N ALA A 44 -46.48 8.79 -15.41
CA ALA A 44 -45.44 9.54 -14.70
C ALA A 44 -44.18 9.77 -15.56
N SER A 45 -44.38 10.23 -16.80
CA SER A 45 -43.30 10.75 -17.63
C SER A 45 -43.80 11.87 -18.56
N SER A 46 -44.21 12.99 -17.97
CA SER A 46 -44.09 14.31 -18.64
C SER A 46 -44.27 15.41 -17.61
N LYS A 47 -43.47 16.48 -17.75
CA LYS A 47 -43.33 17.67 -16.90
C LYS A 47 -42.39 17.52 -15.71
N PHE A 48 -41.14 17.92 -15.90
CA PHE A 48 -40.47 18.97 -15.12
C PHE A 48 -39.13 19.30 -15.80
N ASP A 49 -39.20 20.21 -16.77
CA ASP A 49 -38.06 21.07 -17.13
C ASP A 49 -38.19 22.38 -16.31
N ASP A 50 -37.03 23.01 -16.08
CA ASP A 50 -36.79 24.31 -15.45
C ASP A 50 -36.91 24.43 -13.92
N THR A 51 -35.75 24.33 -13.24
CA THR A 51 -35.32 25.28 -12.20
C THR A 51 -33.80 25.16 -11.98
N SER A 52 -33.03 25.91 -12.76
CA SER A 52 -31.60 26.14 -12.53
C SER A 52 -31.40 27.50 -11.87
N ASP A 53 -31.58 27.63 -10.54
CA ASP A 53 -31.21 28.90 -9.86
C ASP A 53 -30.97 28.86 -8.33
N ALA A 54 -30.83 27.69 -7.71
CA ALA A 54 -30.60 27.60 -6.26
C ALA A 54 -29.11 27.71 -5.83
N GLY A 55 -28.16 27.72 -6.78
CA GLY A 55 -26.72 27.63 -6.49
C GLY A 55 -25.99 28.97 -6.23
N TYR A 56 -26.60 30.11 -6.56
CA TYR A 56 -25.91 31.42 -6.56
C TYR A 56 -26.09 32.23 -5.26
N LEU A 57 -27.14 31.96 -4.47
CA LEU A 57 -27.47 32.77 -3.28
C LEU A 57 -26.67 32.41 -2.02
N MET A 58 -26.02 31.24 -1.97
CA MET A 58 -25.26 30.80 -0.78
C MET A 58 -23.80 31.30 -0.76
N LYS A 59 -23.28 31.75 -1.91
CA LYS A 59 -21.89 32.27 -2.03
C LYS A 59 -21.76 33.72 -1.56
N THR A 60 -22.81 34.52 -1.67
CA THR A 60 -22.79 35.95 -1.35
C THR A 60 -23.02 36.26 0.13
N SER A 61 -23.72 35.39 0.90
CA SER A 61 -23.90 35.61 2.35
C SER A 61 -22.64 35.26 3.16
N LEU A 62 -21.87 34.25 2.72
CA LEU A 62 -20.66 33.80 3.38
C LEU A 62 -19.48 34.77 3.18
N GLN A 63 -19.37 35.40 2.01
CA GLN A 63 -18.37 36.45 1.76
C GLN A 63 -18.63 37.75 2.53
N LYS A 64 -19.90 38.08 2.84
CA LYS A 64 -20.26 39.27 3.61
C LYS A 64 -20.02 39.11 5.12
N SER A 65 -20.06 37.86 5.62
CA SER A 65 -19.71 37.49 7.00
C SER A 65 -18.19 37.55 7.25
N LEU A 66 -17.39 37.01 6.32
CA LEU A 66 -15.93 36.98 6.44
C LEU A 66 -15.26 38.37 6.39
N ARG A 67 -15.82 39.33 5.65
CA ARG A 67 -15.32 40.73 5.65
C ARG A 67 -15.60 41.50 6.95
N ARG A 68 -16.59 41.11 7.76
CA ARG A 68 -16.86 41.78 9.06
C ARG A 68 -15.97 41.28 10.20
N ILE A 69 -15.36 40.10 10.06
CA ILE A 69 -14.49 39.53 11.10
C ILE A 69 -13.04 40.04 10.98
N GLN A 70 -12.66 40.63 9.84
CA GLN A 70 -11.30 41.12 9.60
C GLN A 70 -11.02 42.56 10.05
N MET A 71 -11.99 43.27 10.65
CA MET A 71 -11.83 44.68 11.07
C MET A 71 -11.84 44.92 12.59
N ASN A 72 -11.75 43.89 13.43
CA ASN A 72 -11.68 44.07 14.90
C ASN A 72 -10.57 43.23 15.55
N LYS A 73 -9.32 43.53 15.16
CA LYS A 73 -8.12 43.08 15.91
C LYS A 73 -7.18 44.25 16.13
N GLN A 74 -7.55 45.13 17.06
CA GLN A 74 -6.60 45.91 17.85
C GLN A 74 -7.15 46.00 19.28
N SER A 75 -6.26 45.82 20.24
CA SER A 75 -6.46 45.86 21.70
C SER A 75 -7.01 44.58 22.36
N THR A 76 -6.11 43.80 22.98
CA THR A 76 -6.30 43.30 24.35
C THR A 76 -4.95 43.03 25.01
N MET A 77 -4.77 43.58 26.21
CA MET A 77 -3.69 43.36 27.18
C MET A 77 -3.53 41.88 27.59
N PRO A 78 -2.36 41.49 28.16
CA PRO A 78 -2.09 40.11 28.51
C PRO A 78 -2.79 39.74 29.84
N ILE A 79 -3.48 38.60 29.83
CA ILE A 79 -3.88 37.88 31.04
C ILE A 79 -2.89 36.72 31.19
N GLN A 80 -2.25 36.71 32.34
CA GLN A 80 -1.26 35.74 32.78
C GLN A 80 -2.02 34.59 33.46
N GLU A 81 -2.10 33.43 32.81
CA GLU A 81 -2.57 32.18 33.42
C GLU A 81 -1.73 30.98 32.93
N ASP A 82 -1.50 30.07 33.86
CA ASP A 82 -0.54 28.97 33.89
C ASP A 82 -0.50 28.08 32.63
N TYR A 83 0.73 27.85 32.16
CA TYR A 83 1.08 26.93 31.07
C TYR A 83 2.28 26.09 31.51
N ASP A 84 2.15 24.76 31.55
CA ASP A 84 3.33 23.86 31.59
C ASP A 84 3.16 22.49 30.90
N GLU A 85 1.95 21.99 30.62
CA GLU A 85 1.84 20.63 30.03
C GLU A 85 2.13 20.52 28.51
N SER A 86 2.19 21.62 27.75
CA SER A 86 2.41 21.55 26.28
C SER A 86 3.87 21.64 25.85
N GLN A 87 4.79 22.14 26.69
CA GLN A 87 6.21 22.21 26.36
C GLN A 87 6.92 20.86 26.52
N ASP A 88 6.55 20.06 27.52
CA ASP A 88 7.19 18.76 27.79
C ASP A 88 7.04 17.77 26.62
N SER A 89 5.87 17.72 25.97
CA SER A 89 5.67 16.83 24.82
C SER A 89 6.53 17.19 23.60
N ASN A 90 6.84 18.48 23.40
CA ASN A 90 7.69 18.92 22.29
C ASN A 90 9.19 18.70 22.60
N ILE A 91 9.61 18.88 23.85
CA ILE A 91 10.98 18.64 24.31
C ILE A 91 11.32 17.14 24.25
N ILE A 92 10.38 16.28 24.64
CA ILE A 92 10.53 14.82 24.55
C ILE A 92 10.72 14.42 23.07
N ASN A 93 9.86 14.89 22.17
CA ASN A 93 9.94 14.58 20.73
C ASN A 93 11.24 15.09 20.08
N GLU A 94 11.74 16.27 20.45
CA GLU A 94 13.03 16.76 19.95
C GLU A 94 14.23 15.95 20.47
N SER A 95 14.21 15.55 21.74
CA SER A 95 15.29 14.72 22.31
C SER A 95 15.34 13.33 21.65
N PHE A 96 14.18 12.74 21.36
CA PHE A 96 14.07 11.46 20.67
C PHE A 96 14.46 11.58 19.18
N ALA A 97 14.11 12.67 18.51
CA ALA A 97 14.56 12.92 17.14
C ALA A 97 16.10 13.03 17.06
N ARG A 98 16.75 13.73 18.00
CA ARG A 98 18.23 13.76 18.10
C ARG A 98 18.83 12.38 18.35
N ASN A 99 18.21 11.57 19.20
CA ASN A 99 18.69 10.22 19.47
C ASN A 99 18.61 9.31 18.23
N ASN A 100 17.64 9.50 17.34
CA ASN A 100 17.56 8.75 16.08
C ASN A 100 18.62 9.17 15.06
N TYR A 101 18.92 10.48 14.93
CA TYR A 101 20.07 10.91 14.11
C TYR A 101 21.38 10.30 14.62
N LYS A 102 21.53 10.19 15.95
CA LYS A 102 22.69 9.52 16.56
C LYS A 102 22.71 8.01 16.24
N ILE A 103 21.56 7.34 16.20
CA ILE A 103 21.47 5.94 15.76
C ILE A 103 21.84 5.80 14.28
N ASP A 104 21.43 6.73 13.42
CA ASP A 104 21.79 6.73 12.00
C ASP A 104 23.30 6.89 11.79
N ASP A 105 23.92 7.84 12.50
CA ASP A 105 25.38 8.03 12.49
C ASP A 105 26.11 6.77 12.96
N ILE A 106 25.61 6.13 14.03
CA ILE A 106 26.18 4.87 14.56
C ILE A 106 26.00 3.71 13.57
N LEU A 107 24.83 3.60 12.93
CA LEU A 107 24.58 2.55 11.93
C LEU A 107 25.45 2.76 10.69
N GLU A 108 25.72 4.01 10.32
CA GLU A 108 26.64 4.36 9.24
C GLU A 108 28.09 4.03 9.61
N GLU A 109 28.55 4.39 10.81
CA GLU A 109 29.87 4.04 11.37
C GLU A 109 30.05 2.52 11.42
N LEU A 110 29.08 1.79 11.98
CA LEU A 110 29.06 0.33 11.98
C LEU A 110 29.13 -0.25 10.56
N SER A 111 28.41 0.34 9.60
CA SER A 111 28.43 -0.12 8.22
C SER A 111 29.77 0.12 7.52
N PHE A 112 30.44 1.23 7.83
CA PHE A 112 31.76 1.58 7.33
C PHE A 112 32.85 0.66 7.92
N GLU A 113 32.79 0.39 9.22
CA GLU A 113 33.67 -0.59 9.89
C GLU A 113 33.46 -2.01 9.33
N LEU A 114 32.19 -2.43 9.14
CA LEU A 114 31.81 -3.71 8.53
C LEU A 114 32.32 -3.86 7.08
N ALA A 115 32.49 -2.76 6.36
CA ALA A 115 32.98 -2.77 4.99
C ALA A 115 34.51 -2.94 4.90
N ASN A 116 35.25 -2.57 5.95
CA ASN A 116 36.72 -2.52 5.95
C ASN A 116 37.39 -3.70 6.69
N GLU A 117 36.68 -4.46 7.54
CA GLU A 117 37.28 -5.61 8.26
C GLU A 117 37.02 -6.97 7.59
N ASN A 118 38.10 -7.76 7.43
CA ASN A 118 38.07 -9.09 6.80
C ASN A 118 37.69 -10.25 7.75
N ASN A 119 37.56 -10.01 9.07
CA ASN A 119 37.45 -11.07 10.07
C ASN A 119 36.05 -11.11 10.73
N ALA A 120 35.16 -11.95 10.22
CA ALA A 120 33.77 -12.08 10.69
C ALA A 120 33.60 -12.39 12.21
N PRO A 121 34.43 -13.21 12.88
CA PRO A 121 34.25 -13.49 14.30
C PRO A 121 34.60 -12.29 15.21
N SER A 122 35.57 -11.45 14.85
CA SER A 122 35.91 -10.24 15.64
C SER A 122 34.85 -9.14 15.50
N ILE A 123 34.25 -9.04 14.31
CA ILE A 123 33.14 -8.13 14.02
C ILE A 123 31.94 -8.43 14.92
N ARG A 124 31.57 -9.71 15.03
CA ARG A 124 30.43 -10.14 15.87
C ARG A 124 30.68 -9.80 17.35
N GLU A 125 31.89 -10.05 17.84
CA GLU A 125 32.28 -9.76 19.22
C GLU A 125 32.33 -8.25 19.51
N ARG A 126 32.81 -7.43 18.56
CA ARG A 126 32.79 -5.96 18.70
C ARG A 126 31.39 -5.36 18.58
N LEU A 127 30.55 -5.83 17.66
CA LEU A 127 29.13 -5.44 17.59
C LEU A 127 28.42 -5.72 18.91
N VAL A 128 28.74 -6.84 19.55
CA VAL A 128 28.23 -7.19 20.88
C VAL A 128 28.78 -6.23 21.95
N ASN A 129 30.05 -5.89 21.90
CA ASN A 129 30.65 -4.95 22.87
C ASN A 129 30.15 -3.52 22.67
N GLN A 130 29.97 -3.03 21.44
CA GLN A 130 29.40 -1.72 21.13
C GLN A 130 27.90 -1.68 21.40
N SER A 131 27.13 -2.70 21.02
CA SER A 131 25.68 -2.75 21.33
C SER A 131 25.41 -2.88 22.82
N SER A 132 26.21 -3.66 23.56
CA SER A 132 26.12 -3.72 25.02
C SER A 132 26.53 -2.40 25.68
N LYS A 133 27.57 -1.73 25.15
CA LYS A 133 27.94 -0.37 25.57
C LYS A 133 26.80 0.62 25.31
N LEU A 134 26.19 0.61 24.13
CA LEU A 134 25.06 1.47 23.78
C LEU A 134 23.81 1.18 24.62
N LEU A 135 23.51 -0.09 24.88
CA LEU A 135 22.44 -0.49 25.81
C LEU A 135 22.73 0.00 27.23
N SER A 136 23.99 -0.04 27.67
CA SER A 136 24.39 0.48 28.98
C SER A 136 24.30 2.00 29.05
N GLU A 137 24.67 2.71 27.98
CA GLU A 137 24.55 4.16 27.87
C GLU A 137 23.07 4.59 27.82
N PHE A 138 22.23 3.87 27.06
CA PHE A 138 20.80 4.12 26.99
C PHE A 138 20.10 3.83 28.33
N ALA A 139 20.49 2.74 29.02
CA ALA A 139 19.98 2.41 30.35
C ALA A 139 20.42 3.44 31.41
N GLN A 140 21.68 3.90 31.36
CA GLN A 140 22.16 4.99 32.22
C GLN A 140 21.42 6.30 31.93
N GLN A 141 21.20 6.63 30.66
CA GLN A 141 20.49 7.85 30.27
C GLN A 141 19.00 7.81 30.67
N ALA A 142 18.37 6.63 30.58
CA ALA A 142 17.02 6.40 31.09
C ALA A 142 16.96 6.52 32.63
N GLN A 143 17.98 6.02 33.35
CA GLN A 143 18.09 6.17 34.80
C GLN A 143 18.34 7.63 35.23
N THR A 144 19.14 8.39 34.48
CA THR A 144 19.37 9.82 34.78
C THR A 144 18.17 10.70 34.46
N ASN A 145 17.35 10.31 33.47
CA ASN A 145 16.12 11.03 33.12
C ASN A 145 14.96 10.69 34.07
N LEU A 146 15.00 9.53 34.72
CA LEU A 146 14.17 9.20 35.87
C LEU A 146 14.77 9.81 37.13
N ASN A 147 14.71 11.14 37.26
CA ASN A 147 14.96 11.84 38.52
C ASN A 147 13.90 11.44 39.55
N ILE A 148 14.03 10.25 40.13
CA ILE A 148 13.32 9.87 41.35
C ILE A 148 13.94 10.72 42.46
N PRO A 149 13.15 11.58 43.15
CA PRO A 149 13.67 12.43 44.20
C PRO A 149 14.39 11.61 45.27
N LYS A 150 15.58 12.06 45.69
CA LYS A 150 16.36 11.47 46.80
C LYS A 150 15.64 11.46 48.16
N SER A 151 14.38 11.90 48.24
CA SER A 151 13.59 11.95 49.47
C SER A 151 12.92 10.63 49.87
N THR A 152 13.10 9.53 49.11
CA THR A 152 12.49 8.22 49.44
C THR A 152 13.51 7.14 49.83
N GLN A 153 14.75 7.50 50.16
CA GLN A 153 15.84 6.56 50.51
C GLN A 153 16.13 6.42 52.02
N LEU A 154 15.18 6.74 52.91
CA LEU A 154 15.45 6.74 54.36
C LEU A 154 14.98 5.51 55.15
N ASP A 155 14.32 4.50 54.54
CA ASP A 155 13.82 3.33 55.30
C ASP A 155 14.16 1.94 54.71
N GLN A 156 15.25 1.80 53.96
CA GLN A 156 15.69 0.48 53.44
C GLN A 156 17.11 0.06 53.86
N ASN A 157 17.56 0.48 55.04
CA ASN A 157 18.76 -0.07 55.68
C ASN A 157 18.35 -1.08 56.76
N ASN A 158 18.09 -2.35 56.40
CA ASN A 158 18.46 -3.52 57.24
C ASN A 158 18.00 -4.93 56.81
N TYR A 159 17.47 -5.16 55.60
CA TYR A 159 17.21 -6.53 55.14
C TYR A 159 17.98 -6.90 53.87
N GLN A 160 18.94 -7.81 54.07
CA GLN A 160 19.59 -8.70 53.09
C GLN A 160 20.51 -8.07 52.03
N LYS A 161 21.77 -7.86 52.43
CA LYS A 161 22.95 -8.04 51.56
C LYS A 161 23.07 -9.52 51.14
N LYS A 162 22.30 -9.90 50.11
CA LYS A 162 22.79 -10.80 49.06
C LYS A 162 22.46 -10.08 47.77
N SER A 163 23.50 -9.67 47.04
CA SER A 163 23.32 -8.92 45.81
C SER A 163 22.37 -9.69 44.90
N ALA A 164 21.33 -9.02 44.38
CA ALA A 164 20.51 -9.58 43.32
C ALA A 164 21.38 -10.05 42.14
N ALA A 165 22.57 -9.46 41.96
CA ALA A 165 23.56 -9.91 41.00
C ALA A 165 24.11 -11.32 41.31
N ASP A 166 24.32 -11.68 42.59
CA ASP A 166 24.86 -12.99 42.99
C ASP A 166 23.78 -14.08 42.92
N GLN A 167 22.52 -13.77 43.24
CA GLN A 167 21.41 -14.72 43.09
C GLN A 167 21.00 -14.95 41.61
N ILE A 168 21.29 -13.98 40.73
CA ILE A 168 21.18 -14.16 39.27
C ILE A 168 22.38 -14.97 38.73
N GLN A 169 23.52 -14.97 39.40
CA GLN A 169 24.73 -15.65 38.94
C GLN A 169 24.66 -17.18 39.15
N ASP A 170 24.01 -17.65 40.22
CA ASP A 170 23.90 -19.09 40.54
C ASP A 170 22.79 -19.84 39.76
N VAL A 171 21.81 -19.13 39.20
CA VAL A 171 20.76 -19.75 38.36
C VAL A 171 21.16 -19.76 36.87
N VAL A 172 22.28 -19.11 36.51
CA VAL A 172 22.68 -18.86 35.13
C VAL A 172 24.09 -19.43 34.85
N THR A 173 24.21 -20.76 34.75
CA THR A 173 25.05 -21.46 33.74
C THR A 173 24.73 -22.96 33.74
N PRO A 174 24.52 -23.61 32.57
CA PRO A 174 25.56 -23.80 31.55
C PRO A 174 25.20 -23.33 30.13
N ASN A 175 24.02 -22.76 29.88
CA ASN A 175 23.59 -22.41 28.51
C ASN A 175 23.74 -20.92 28.16
N ARG A 176 24.80 -20.26 28.67
CA ARG A 176 25.09 -18.84 28.41
C ARG A 176 25.34 -18.57 26.92
N ARG A 177 25.95 -19.51 26.20
CA ARG A 177 26.18 -19.39 24.75
C ARG A 177 24.85 -19.39 23.98
N GLY A 178 23.94 -20.33 24.27
CA GLY A 178 22.64 -20.39 23.60
C GLY A 178 21.76 -19.16 23.86
N LEU A 179 21.70 -18.67 25.10
CA LEU A 179 20.93 -17.46 25.42
C LEU A 179 21.54 -16.20 24.82
N LYS A 180 22.87 -16.07 24.86
CA LYS A 180 23.58 -14.95 24.22
C LYS A 180 23.36 -14.97 22.72
N GLU A 181 23.48 -16.13 22.07
CA GLU A 181 23.20 -16.28 20.64
C GLU A 181 21.74 -16.00 20.29
N ALA A 182 20.78 -16.43 21.12
CA ALA A 182 19.37 -16.15 20.90
C ALA A 182 19.04 -14.66 21.05
N LEU A 183 19.59 -13.99 22.07
CA LEU A 183 19.46 -12.54 22.27
C LEU A 183 20.16 -11.76 21.16
N GLU A 184 21.38 -12.16 20.78
CA GLU A 184 22.12 -11.57 19.67
C GLU A 184 21.35 -11.71 18.35
N ASN A 185 20.84 -12.91 18.05
CA ASN A 185 20.08 -13.15 16.82
C ASN A 185 18.76 -12.38 16.82
N GLY A 186 18.07 -12.31 17.96
CA GLY A 186 16.82 -11.55 18.10
C GLY A 186 17.04 -10.05 17.95
N PHE A 187 18.08 -9.51 18.61
CA PHE A 187 18.44 -8.11 18.56
C PHE A 187 18.96 -7.70 17.17
N LEU A 188 19.86 -8.48 16.58
CA LEU A 188 20.37 -8.23 15.23
C LEU A 188 19.24 -8.28 14.21
N LYS A 189 18.33 -9.25 14.31
CA LYS A 189 17.13 -9.31 13.45
C LYS A 189 16.27 -8.05 13.61
N ARG A 190 16.12 -7.55 14.84
CA ARG A 190 15.39 -6.31 15.12
C ARG A 190 16.11 -5.09 14.56
N ILE A 191 17.43 -4.97 14.72
CA ILE A 191 18.24 -3.91 14.10
C ILE A 191 18.16 -3.96 12.59
N ILE A 192 18.26 -5.13 11.97
CA ILE A 192 18.14 -5.28 10.52
C ILE A 192 16.77 -4.78 10.08
N ASN A 193 15.69 -5.22 10.75
CA ASN A 193 14.34 -4.73 10.47
C ASN A 193 14.27 -3.20 10.65
N ILE A 194 14.83 -2.65 11.73
CA ILE A 194 14.87 -1.20 11.99
C ILE A 194 15.61 -0.45 10.88
N SER A 195 16.78 -0.95 10.46
CA SER A 195 17.59 -0.35 9.40
C SER A 195 16.84 -0.33 8.06
N GLU A 196 15.93 -1.28 7.84
CA GLU A 196 15.07 -1.30 6.64
C GLU A 196 13.97 -0.24 6.67
N TYR A 197 13.70 0.37 7.83
CA TYR A 197 12.72 1.44 7.98
C TYR A 197 13.27 2.77 7.45
N ILE A 198 14.60 2.91 7.36
CA ILE A 198 15.29 4.04 6.74
C ILE A 198 15.37 3.78 5.24
N VAL A 199 14.45 4.38 4.49
CA VAL A 199 14.35 4.18 3.04
C VAL A 199 15.22 5.19 2.29
N ALA A 200 16.54 5.05 2.40
CA ALA A 200 17.50 5.81 1.61
C ALA A 200 17.88 5.03 0.32
N PHE A 201 18.06 5.74 -0.79
CA PHE A 201 18.54 5.15 -2.04
C PHE A 201 20.06 5.24 -2.12
N ASN A 202 20.74 4.09 -2.11
CA ASN A 202 22.18 3.99 -2.29
C ASN A 202 22.49 3.79 -3.78
N VAL A 203 22.92 4.88 -4.43
CA VAL A 203 23.28 4.90 -5.86
C VAL A 203 24.41 3.92 -6.18
N TRP A 204 25.35 3.73 -5.27
CA TRP A 204 26.50 2.86 -5.51
C TRP A 204 26.11 1.38 -5.51
N ASN A 205 25.29 0.95 -4.56
CA ASN A 205 24.74 -0.41 -4.53
C ASN A 205 23.89 -0.68 -5.78
N PHE A 206 23.10 0.31 -6.20
CA PHE A 206 22.31 0.25 -7.43
C PHE A 206 23.22 0.04 -8.66
N THR A 207 24.16 0.96 -8.90
CA THR A 207 25.00 0.95 -10.11
C THR A 207 25.82 -0.34 -10.19
N ARG A 208 26.41 -0.75 -9.07
CA ARG A 208 27.19 -1.99 -9.00
C ARG A 208 26.36 -3.21 -9.38
N LEU A 209 25.19 -3.38 -8.76
CA LEU A 209 24.36 -4.55 -9.03
C LEU A 209 23.65 -4.48 -10.38
N PHE A 210 23.42 -3.29 -10.91
CA PHE A 210 22.98 -3.11 -12.29
C PHE A 210 24.00 -3.71 -13.26
N PHE A 211 25.28 -3.35 -13.13
CA PHE A 211 26.34 -3.89 -13.97
C PHE A 211 26.52 -5.40 -13.80
N TYR A 212 26.48 -5.92 -12.56
CA TYR A 212 26.61 -7.37 -12.35
C TYR A 212 25.51 -8.17 -13.06
N HIS A 213 24.25 -7.73 -12.98
CA HIS A 213 23.16 -8.43 -13.67
C HIS A 213 23.23 -8.23 -15.17
N LEU A 214 23.57 -7.02 -15.64
CA LEU A 214 23.70 -6.75 -17.07
C LEU A 214 24.77 -7.66 -17.69
N ILE A 215 25.97 -7.70 -17.10
CA ILE A 215 27.08 -8.54 -17.58
C ILE A 215 26.73 -10.03 -17.44
N PHE A 216 26.04 -10.44 -16.37
CA PHE A 216 25.58 -11.83 -16.21
C PHE A 216 24.69 -12.27 -17.38
N PHE A 217 23.78 -11.44 -17.88
CA PHE A 217 22.93 -11.85 -19.00
C PHE A 217 23.71 -12.05 -20.32
N TYR A 218 24.90 -11.44 -20.48
CA TYR A 218 25.75 -11.61 -21.65
C TYR A 218 26.80 -12.74 -21.47
N ILE A 219 27.50 -12.77 -20.33
CA ILE A 219 28.66 -13.65 -20.10
C ILE A 219 28.31 -14.83 -19.14
N GLY A 220 27.16 -14.78 -18.50
CA GLY A 220 26.69 -15.84 -17.59
C GLY A 220 27.57 -15.95 -16.36
N GLN A 221 27.94 -17.20 -16.04
CA GLN A 221 28.80 -17.50 -14.88
C GLN A 221 30.21 -16.89 -15.01
N GLY A 222 30.63 -16.48 -16.22
CA GLY A 222 31.89 -15.75 -16.40
C GLY A 222 31.93 -14.38 -15.71
N VAL A 223 30.79 -13.87 -15.20
CA VAL A 223 30.77 -12.67 -14.34
C VAL A 223 31.36 -12.91 -12.94
N ILE A 224 31.47 -14.15 -12.49
CA ILE A 224 31.84 -14.46 -11.10
C ILE A 224 33.27 -14.02 -10.76
N PRO A 225 34.30 -14.26 -11.59
CA PRO A 225 35.63 -13.68 -11.38
C PRO A 225 35.59 -12.15 -11.25
N LEU A 226 34.78 -11.47 -12.08
CA LEU A 226 34.61 -10.01 -11.99
C LEU A 226 33.98 -9.59 -10.65
N ILE A 227 32.97 -10.31 -10.18
CA ILE A 227 32.37 -10.05 -8.86
C ILE A 227 33.41 -10.28 -7.76
N MET A 228 34.22 -11.35 -7.84
CA MET A 228 35.26 -11.67 -6.86
C MET A 228 36.38 -10.62 -6.78
N MET A 229 36.59 -9.83 -7.85
CA MET A 229 37.56 -8.72 -7.82
C MET A 229 37.08 -7.55 -6.95
N PHE A 230 35.77 -7.35 -6.80
CA PHE A 230 35.20 -6.19 -6.10
C PHE A 230 34.41 -6.55 -4.82
N ASP A 231 33.93 -7.80 -4.73
CA ASP A 231 33.07 -8.31 -3.68
C ASP A 231 33.35 -9.80 -3.37
N LYS A 232 32.66 -10.36 -2.39
CA LYS A 232 32.86 -11.76 -1.97
C LYS A 232 31.95 -12.71 -2.75
N ILE A 233 32.36 -13.98 -2.87
CA ILE A 233 31.59 -15.05 -3.53
C ILE A 233 30.19 -15.25 -2.94
N HIS A 234 29.99 -14.89 -1.66
CA HIS A 234 28.68 -14.94 -1.02
C HIS A 234 27.65 -14.04 -1.71
N LEU A 235 28.06 -12.89 -2.24
CA LEU A 235 27.18 -12.01 -2.99
C LEU A 235 26.72 -12.70 -4.28
N ALA A 236 27.63 -13.31 -5.05
CA ALA A 236 27.28 -14.05 -6.26
C ALA A 236 26.32 -15.22 -5.97
N ASN A 237 26.49 -15.92 -4.84
CA ASN A 237 25.53 -16.94 -4.39
C ASN A 237 24.15 -16.33 -4.08
N ASN A 238 24.12 -15.21 -3.36
CA ASN A 238 22.87 -14.54 -3.00
C ASN A 238 22.14 -13.94 -4.22
N LEU A 239 22.88 -13.56 -5.26
CA LEU A 239 22.32 -13.15 -6.56
C LEU A 239 21.81 -14.34 -7.40
N SER A 240 22.04 -15.57 -6.94
CA SER A 240 21.75 -16.82 -7.67
C SER A 240 22.57 -17.00 -8.94
N PHE A 241 23.77 -16.43 -9.00
CA PHE A 241 24.72 -16.62 -10.10
C PHE A 241 25.60 -17.86 -9.89
N TRP A 242 25.82 -18.26 -8.63
CA TRP A 242 26.72 -19.35 -8.26
C TRP A 242 26.09 -20.30 -7.24
N LYS A 243 26.50 -21.58 -7.34
CA LYS A 243 26.18 -22.71 -6.45
C LYS A 243 24.69 -23.05 -6.26
N TYR A 244 24.41 -24.34 -6.30
CA TYR A 244 23.09 -24.87 -5.94
C TYR A 244 22.87 -24.77 -4.42
N ASN A 245 21.98 -23.87 -4.00
CA ASN A 245 21.28 -23.97 -2.71
C ASN A 245 19.89 -24.53 -2.97
N ALA A 246 19.48 -25.57 -2.25
CA ALA A 246 18.19 -26.26 -2.47
C ALA A 246 17.00 -25.28 -2.61
N HIS A 247 16.96 -24.24 -1.78
CA HIS A 247 15.91 -23.22 -1.79
C HIS A 247 16.01 -22.18 -2.92
N GLN A 248 17.20 -21.91 -3.48
CA GLN A 248 17.42 -20.93 -4.56
C GLN A 248 17.56 -21.58 -5.94
N SER A 249 17.60 -22.91 -5.99
CA SER A 249 17.77 -23.72 -7.20
C SER A 249 16.93 -23.27 -8.38
N ARG A 250 15.64 -22.97 -8.16
CA ARG A 250 14.73 -22.52 -9.21
C ARG A 250 15.18 -21.21 -9.87
N PHE A 251 15.59 -20.21 -9.09
CA PHE A 251 16.04 -18.94 -9.64
C PHE A 251 17.36 -19.09 -10.39
N PHE A 252 18.27 -19.91 -9.86
CA PHE A 252 19.53 -20.23 -10.52
C PHE A 252 19.28 -20.86 -11.91
N PHE A 253 18.46 -21.91 -11.99
CA PHE A 253 18.19 -22.59 -13.28
C PHE A 253 17.47 -21.67 -14.28
N ILE A 254 16.52 -20.86 -13.81
CA ILE A 254 15.83 -19.94 -14.70
C ILE A 254 16.80 -18.88 -15.24
N GLN A 255 17.59 -18.24 -14.39
CA GLN A 255 18.55 -17.21 -14.84
C GLN A 255 19.61 -17.79 -15.80
N ASN A 256 20.17 -18.97 -15.50
CA ASN A 256 21.14 -19.62 -16.39
C ASN A 256 20.49 -20.08 -17.70
N GLY A 257 19.24 -20.55 -17.67
CA GLY A 257 18.49 -20.89 -18.89
C GLY A 257 18.23 -19.67 -19.77
N GLN A 258 17.89 -18.52 -19.17
CA GLN A 258 17.74 -17.26 -19.89
C GLN A 258 19.06 -16.76 -20.49
N TRP A 259 20.15 -16.85 -19.72
CA TRP A 259 21.49 -16.53 -20.22
C TRP A 259 21.86 -17.43 -21.41
N LEU A 260 21.70 -18.75 -21.30
CA LEU A 260 22.02 -19.69 -22.37
C LEU A 260 21.19 -19.40 -23.64
N ALA A 261 19.90 -19.15 -23.48
CA ALA A 261 19.02 -18.75 -24.58
C ALA A 261 19.50 -17.45 -25.24
N HIS A 262 19.85 -16.43 -24.43
CA HIS A 262 20.35 -15.15 -24.93
C HIS A 262 21.71 -15.27 -25.63
N LEU A 263 22.64 -16.06 -25.07
CA LEU A 263 23.93 -16.34 -25.67
C LEU A 263 23.76 -17.02 -27.04
N THR A 264 22.85 -17.98 -27.13
CA THR A 264 22.57 -18.70 -28.39
C THR A 264 21.97 -17.76 -29.42
N MET A 265 20.94 -16.98 -29.06
CA MET A 265 20.34 -15.97 -29.94
C MET A 265 21.36 -14.92 -30.40
N SER A 266 22.21 -14.43 -29.49
CA SER A 266 23.28 -13.47 -29.82
C SER A 266 24.32 -14.07 -30.75
N THR A 267 24.67 -15.35 -30.55
CA THR A 267 25.60 -16.08 -31.44
C THR A 267 24.99 -16.25 -32.83
N LEU A 268 23.71 -16.66 -32.93
CA LEU A 268 23.02 -16.77 -34.21
C LEU A 268 22.97 -15.42 -34.94
N MET A 269 22.65 -14.33 -34.24
CA MET A 269 22.66 -12.98 -34.80
C MET A 269 24.09 -12.57 -35.24
N PHE A 270 25.10 -12.84 -34.42
CA PHE A 270 26.50 -12.57 -34.77
C PHE A 270 26.93 -13.34 -36.03
N MET A 271 26.61 -14.63 -36.12
CA MET A 271 26.92 -15.47 -37.28
C MET A 271 26.25 -14.96 -38.56
N LYS A 272 24.98 -14.53 -38.46
CA LYS A 272 24.24 -13.93 -39.58
C LYS A 272 24.88 -12.67 -40.14
N TYR A 273 25.46 -11.82 -39.29
CA TYR A 273 26.00 -10.52 -39.74
C TYR A 273 27.49 -10.55 -40.09
N TYR A 274 28.29 -11.39 -39.42
CA TYR A 274 29.74 -11.36 -39.55
C TYR A 274 30.34 -12.56 -40.30
N HIS A 275 29.58 -13.64 -40.50
CA HIS A 275 30.01 -14.85 -41.20
C HIS A 275 31.44 -15.32 -40.82
N PRO A 276 31.76 -15.51 -39.53
CA PRO A 276 33.13 -15.85 -39.10
C PRO A 276 33.58 -17.26 -39.53
N PHE A 277 32.65 -18.10 -40.01
CA PHE A 277 32.88 -19.46 -40.48
C PHE A 277 32.14 -19.69 -41.80
N ASP A 278 32.52 -20.72 -42.56
CA ASP A 278 31.89 -21.12 -43.84
C ASP A 278 30.44 -21.63 -43.70
N TYR A 279 29.87 -21.60 -42.50
CA TYR A 279 28.50 -22.02 -42.24
C TYR A 279 27.54 -20.83 -42.38
N HIS A 280 26.60 -20.93 -43.32
CA HIS A 280 25.64 -19.85 -43.59
C HIS A 280 24.45 -19.91 -42.61
N ILE A 281 24.25 -18.83 -41.84
CA ILE A 281 23.09 -18.62 -40.96
C ILE A 281 22.26 -17.48 -41.56
N ASP A 282 21.01 -17.75 -41.92
CA ASP A 282 20.12 -16.81 -42.62
C ASP A 282 19.23 -16.03 -41.64
N LEU A 283 18.77 -16.72 -40.58
CA LEU A 283 17.63 -16.32 -39.73
C LEU A 283 16.53 -15.68 -40.57
N LYS A 284 16.04 -16.43 -41.56
CA LYS A 284 15.01 -15.98 -42.48
C LYS A 284 13.75 -15.59 -41.70
N ASN A 285 13.19 -14.44 -42.02
CA ASN A 285 12.00 -13.85 -41.37
C ASN A 285 12.20 -13.48 -39.89
N ILE A 286 13.42 -13.39 -39.37
CA ILE A 286 13.71 -12.87 -38.01
C ILE A 286 14.22 -11.44 -38.13
N TYR A 287 13.51 -10.51 -37.50
CA TYR A 287 13.87 -9.09 -37.51
C TYR A 287 14.97 -8.78 -36.50
N LEU A 288 15.86 -7.85 -36.85
CA LEU A 288 16.87 -7.34 -35.92
C LEU A 288 16.22 -6.69 -34.70
N GLU A 289 15.07 -6.05 -34.88
CA GLU A 289 14.40 -5.33 -33.79
C GLU A 289 13.82 -6.27 -32.73
N GLN A 290 13.44 -7.51 -33.07
CA GLN A 290 13.09 -8.52 -32.06
C GLN A 290 14.25 -8.71 -31.07
N PHE A 291 15.47 -8.86 -31.59
CA PHE A 291 16.67 -8.99 -30.79
C PHE A 291 16.95 -7.71 -29.98
N LEU A 292 16.77 -6.52 -30.55
CA LEU A 292 16.91 -5.25 -29.83
C LEU A 292 15.89 -5.11 -28.68
N PHE A 293 14.62 -5.49 -28.90
CA PHE A 293 13.59 -5.48 -27.87
C PHE A 293 13.88 -6.52 -26.78
N LEU A 294 14.42 -7.70 -27.10
CA LEU A 294 14.90 -8.66 -26.11
C LEU A 294 16.00 -8.05 -25.22
N ASN A 295 17.00 -7.40 -25.82
CA ASN A 295 18.05 -6.71 -25.08
C ASN A 295 17.49 -5.58 -24.20
N LEU A 296 16.51 -4.83 -24.69
CA LEU A 296 15.80 -3.83 -23.90
C LEU A 296 15.08 -4.48 -22.69
N GLN A 297 14.44 -5.64 -22.85
CA GLN A 297 13.82 -6.36 -21.73
C GLN A 297 14.84 -6.85 -20.69
N ILE A 298 16.04 -7.25 -21.11
CA ILE A 298 17.17 -7.61 -20.24
C ILE A 298 17.68 -6.39 -19.47
N LEU A 299 17.83 -5.25 -20.15
CA LEU A 299 18.23 -3.98 -19.54
C LEU A 299 17.22 -3.56 -18.46
N ILE A 300 15.93 -3.58 -18.80
CA ILE A 300 14.82 -3.30 -17.90
C ILE A 300 14.86 -4.25 -16.69
N ARG A 301 15.07 -5.55 -16.93
CA ARG A 301 15.12 -6.55 -15.87
C ARG A 301 16.28 -6.29 -14.91
N SER A 302 17.46 -5.99 -15.44
CA SER A 302 18.66 -5.67 -14.67
C SER A 302 18.47 -4.40 -13.83
N PHE A 303 17.83 -3.38 -14.42
CA PHE A 303 17.45 -2.16 -13.71
C PHE A 303 16.50 -2.44 -12.53
N ILE A 304 15.44 -3.25 -12.76
CA ILE A 304 14.49 -3.63 -11.71
C ILE A 304 15.20 -4.33 -10.54
N ILE A 305 16.09 -5.27 -10.85
CA ILE A 305 16.83 -5.98 -9.80
C ILE A 305 17.75 -5.01 -9.05
N ALA A 306 18.43 -4.10 -9.74
CA ALA A 306 19.35 -3.14 -9.12
C ALA A 306 18.66 -2.17 -8.16
N VAL A 307 17.50 -1.59 -8.51
CA VAL A 307 16.79 -0.63 -7.64
C VAL A 307 16.36 -1.28 -6.32
N ARG A 308 15.98 -2.57 -6.34
CA ARG A 308 15.70 -3.33 -5.11
C ARG A 308 16.86 -3.20 -4.12
N TYR A 309 18.08 -3.38 -4.59
CA TYR A 309 19.28 -3.31 -3.76
C TYR A 309 19.75 -1.88 -3.51
N GLY A 310 19.43 -0.93 -4.40
CA GLY A 310 19.59 0.50 -4.13
C GLY A 310 18.79 0.94 -2.89
N TYR A 311 17.63 0.33 -2.64
CA TYR A 311 16.83 0.54 -1.42
C TYR A 311 17.03 -0.55 -0.35
N SER A 312 18.17 -1.24 -0.34
CA SER A 312 18.56 -2.09 0.79
C SER A 312 19.42 -1.28 1.75
N SER A 313 19.19 -1.45 3.06
CA SER A 313 20.04 -0.80 4.08
C SER A 313 21.48 -1.30 3.96
N ASN A 314 22.45 -0.45 4.34
CA ASN A 314 23.87 -0.79 4.27
C ASN A 314 24.17 -2.06 5.08
N LEU A 315 23.57 -2.20 6.27
CA LEU A 315 23.70 -3.40 7.11
C LEU A 315 23.20 -4.66 6.39
N ARG A 316 22.00 -4.60 5.80
CA ARG A 316 21.43 -5.74 5.06
C ARG A 316 22.27 -6.09 3.83
N PHE A 317 22.77 -5.08 3.12
CA PHE A 317 23.65 -5.29 1.98
C PHE A 317 24.99 -5.89 2.39
N ALA A 318 25.58 -5.43 3.50
CA ALA A 318 26.79 -6.00 4.09
C ALA A 318 26.60 -7.49 4.46
N LEU A 319 25.43 -7.86 5.01
CA LEU A 319 25.09 -9.26 5.29
C LEU A 319 24.98 -10.11 4.02
N LEU A 320 24.41 -9.57 2.94
CA LEU A 320 24.37 -10.22 1.63
C LEU A 320 25.77 -10.35 1.01
N LYS A 321 26.67 -9.41 1.28
CA LYS A 321 28.06 -9.47 0.83
C LYS A 321 28.88 -10.48 1.63
N ASN A 322 28.67 -10.54 2.95
CA ASN A 322 29.55 -11.29 3.85
C ASN A 322 29.09 -12.72 4.13
N GLN A 323 27.80 -13.04 3.94
CA GLN A 323 27.26 -14.36 4.29
C GLN A 323 26.23 -14.84 3.25
N THR A 324 26.24 -16.14 2.96
CA THR A 324 25.18 -16.77 2.16
C THR A 324 23.87 -16.78 2.95
N GLN A 325 22.84 -16.13 2.43
CA GLN A 325 21.55 -15.99 3.07
C GLN A 325 20.56 -17.06 2.60
N GLY A 326 19.68 -17.49 3.50
CA GLY A 326 18.61 -18.44 3.17
C GLY A 326 17.61 -17.87 2.16
N GLY A 327 16.94 -18.76 1.41
CA GLY A 327 15.94 -18.37 0.40
C GLY A 327 14.81 -17.51 0.99
N GLU A 328 14.39 -17.78 2.22
CA GLU A 328 13.38 -16.98 2.92
C GLU A 328 13.83 -15.54 3.20
N PHE A 329 15.10 -15.34 3.56
CA PHE A 329 15.67 -14.02 3.78
C PHE A 329 15.64 -13.19 2.50
N ILE A 330 16.04 -13.79 1.38
CA ILE A 330 16.01 -13.14 0.05
C ILE A 330 14.57 -12.92 -0.43
N ALA A 331 13.67 -13.86 -0.18
CA ALA A 331 12.27 -13.78 -0.58
C ALA A 331 11.49 -12.67 0.13
N LYS A 332 11.86 -12.34 1.37
CA LYS A 332 11.24 -11.21 2.12
C LYS A 332 11.40 -9.85 1.41
N ASP A 333 12.48 -9.68 0.65
CA ASP A 333 12.72 -8.47 -0.16
C ASP A 333 12.03 -8.50 -1.53
N LEU A 334 11.56 -9.67 -1.98
CA LEU A 334 10.87 -9.80 -3.25
C LEU A 334 9.47 -9.22 -3.12
N LEU A 335 9.31 -8.00 -3.66
CA LEU A 335 8.07 -7.23 -3.68
C LEU A 335 6.86 -8.11 -4.06
N VAL A 336 6.98 -8.91 -5.11
CA VAL A 336 5.88 -9.76 -5.60
C VAL A 336 5.38 -10.75 -4.55
N VAL A 337 6.29 -11.48 -3.91
CA VAL A 337 5.92 -12.62 -3.05
C VAL A 337 5.34 -12.13 -1.73
N SER A 338 5.97 -11.12 -1.11
CA SER A 338 5.58 -10.62 0.21
C SER A 338 4.44 -9.61 0.17
N TRP A 339 4.31 -8.83 -0.91
CA TRP A 339 3.46 -7.64 -0.92
C TRP A 339 2.11 -7.85 -1.59
N ILE A 340 2.02 -8.69 -2.63
CA ILE A 340 0.76 -9.01 -3.32
C ILE A 340 -0.08 -9.94 -2.44
N HIS A 341 0.57 -10.95 -1.84
CA HIS A 341 -0.08 -11.89 -0.95
C HIS A 341 0.02 -11.40 0.48
N THR A 342 -0.95 -10.60 0.89
CA THR A 342 -1.06 -10.09 2.26
C THR A 342 -1.32 -11.25 3.23
N HIS A 343 -0.33 -11.53 4.08
CA HIS A 343 -0.40 -12.50 5.16
C HIS A 343 -0.19 -11.80 6.50
N PRO A 344 -0.88 -12.18 7.60
CA PRO A 344 -0.76 -11.53 8.90
C PRO A 344 0.70 -11.33 9.35
N ALA A 345 1.52 -12.38 9.33
CA ALA A 345 2.93 -12.30 9.71
C ALA A 345 3.77 -11.30 8.87
N GLY A 346 3.45 -11.15 7.57
CA GLY A 346 4.13 -10.17 6.72
C GLY A 346 3.63 -8.74 6.96
N LEU A 347 2.33 -8.59 7.23
CA LEU A 347 1.72 -7.31 7.61
C LEU A 347 2.24 -6.82 8.96
N ASP A 348 2.40 -7.69 9.94
CA ASP A 348 2.85 -7.31 11.28
C ASP A 348 4.25 -6.67 11.27
N LEU A 349 5.15 -7.14 10.40
CA LEU A 349 6.46 -6.52 10.21
C LEU A 349 6.35 -5.13 9.59
N GLU A 350 5.49 -4.94 8.59
CA GLU A 350 5.27 -3.62 8.00
C GLU A 350 4.55 -2.68 8.98
N ILE A 351 3.63 -3.19 9.81
CA ILE A 351 2.95 -2.40 10.82
C ILE A 351 3.94 -1.94 11.89
N GLU A 352 4.80 -2.83 12.38
CA GLU A 352 5.89 -2.45 13.31
C GLU A 352 6.78 -1.37 12.70
N ALA A 353 7.14 -1.51 11.42
CA ALA A 353 7.89 -0.51 10.67
C ALA A 353 7.20 0.86 10.65
N VAL A 354 5.89 0.87 10.38
CA VAL A 354 5.07 2.07 10.30
C VAL A 354 4.95 2.74 11.67
N LEU A 355 4.72 1.97 12.73
CA LEU A 355 4.64 2.48 14.10
C LEU A 355 5.96 3.13 14.52
N TRP A 356 7.10 2.50 14.18
CA TRP A 356 8.41 3.04 14.47
C TRP A 356 8.69 4.34 13.71
N ARG A 357 8.41 4.39 12.40
CA ARG A 357 8.55 5.61 11.57
C ARG A 357 7.70 6.77 12.08
N ASN A 358 6.51 6.48 12.60
CA ASN A 358 5.58 7.48 13.12
C ASN A 358 5.74 7.74 14.62
N GLN A 359 6.71 7.10 15.30
CA GLN A 359 6.96 7.22 16.73
C GLN A 359 5.71 6.93 17.57
N ILE A 360 4.97 5.89 17.21
CA ILE A 360 3.74 5.48 17.91
C ILE A 360 4.08 4.33 18.85
N GLU A 361 3.95 4.60 20.14
CA GLU A 361 4.06 3.59 21.19
C GLU A 361 2.82 2.69 21.21
N GLU A 362 3.05 1.38 21.03
CA GLU A 362 1.98 0.38 20.92
C GLU A 362 1.08 0.32 22.16
N GLU A 363 1.66 0.51 23.35
CA GLU A 363 0.95 0.41 24.63
C GLU A 363 -0.14 1.49 24.79
N TYR A 364 0.08 2.67 24.22
CA TYR A 364 -0.85 3.80 24.24
C TYR A 364 -1.70 3.87 22.98
N PHE A 365 -1.38 3.10 21.94
CA PHE A 365 -2.15 3.06 20.72
C PHE A 365 -3.41 2.20 20.89
N LYS A 366 -4.39 2.70 21.64
CA LYS A 366 -5.64 2.00 21.96
C LYS A 366 -6.86 2.80 21.52
N LEU A 367 -7.75 2.13 20.79
CA LEU A 367 -8.98 2.69 20.28
C LEU A 367 -10.19 2.12 21.03
N GLN A 368 -11.18 2.98 21.26
CA GLN A 368 -12.48 2.63 21.80
C GLN A 368 -13.55 2.91 20.75
N PHE A 369 -14.58 2.06 20.67
CA PHE A 369 -15.68 2.20 19.74
C PHE A 369 -17.00 2.55 20.44
N PHE A 370 -17.95 3.09 19.67
CA PHE A 370 -19.32 3.33 20.14
C PHE A 370 -20.15 2.05 20.15
N GLU A 371 -19.93 1.19 19.16
CA GLU A 371 -20.65 -0.07 19.03
C GLU A 371 -20.00 -1.19 19.85
N GLU A 372 -20.82 -2.14 20.27
CA GLU A 372 -20.33 -3.42 20.78
C GLU A 372 -19.85 -4.28 19.61
N LEU A 373 -18.57 -4.65 19.68
CA LEU A 373 -17.96 -5.47 18.66
C LEU A 373 -18.48 -6.90 18.74
N LEU A 374 -18.72 -7.52 17.58
CA LEU A 374 -18.95 -8.96 17.51
C LEU A 374 -17.80 -9.72 18.20
N PRO A 375 -18.06 -10.83 18.94
CA PRO A 375 -17.03 -11.52 19.71
C PRO A 375 -15.78 -11.89 18.90
N VAL A 376 -15.96 -12.31 17.65
CA VAL A 376 -14.86 -12.64 16.73
C VAL A 376 -14.05 -11.39 16.35
N THR A 377 -14.72 -10.26 16.07
CA THR A 377 -14.05 -8.99 15.76
C THR A 377 -13.30 -8.45 16.97
N TYR A 378 -13.89 -8.54 18.16
CA TYR A 378 -13.23 -8.16 19.41
C TYR A 378 -11.98 -9.00 19.66
N ALA A 379 -12.05 -10.32 19.45
CA ALA A 379 -10.89 -11.21 19.55
C ALA A 379 -9.80 -10.81 18.54
N LYS A 380 -10.14 -10.55 17.27
CA LYS A 380 -9.20 -10.07 16.25
C LYS A 380 -8.49 -8.77 16.66
N PHE A 381 -9.17 -7.88 17.40
CA PHE A 381 -8.65 -6.57 17.84
C PHE A 381 -7.92 -6.57 19.19
N THR A 382 -7.95 -7.68 19.93
CA THR A 382 -7.35 -7.78 21.28
C THR A 382 -6.30 -8.88 21.38
N ASP A 383 -6.41 -9.94 20.59
CA ASP A 383 -5.51 -11.09 20.61
C ASP A 383 -4.47 -10.99 19.47
N SER A 384 -3.21 -10.78 19.85
CA SER A 384 -2.09 -10.73 18.89
C SER A 384 -1.95 -12.04 18.12
N ASN A 385 -2.26 -13.16 18.76
CA ASN A 385 -2.02 -14.52 18.25
C ASN A 385 -3.30 -15.14 17.68
N PHE A 386 -4.34 -14.34 17.41
CA PHE A 386 -5.63 -14.81 16.92
C PHE A 386 -5.50 -15.78 15.74
N TYR A 387 -4.64 -15.47 14.76
CA TYR A 387 -4.42 -16.27 13.56
C TYR A 387 -3.47 -17.47 13.72
N GLU A 388 -2.77 -17.55 14.86
CA GLU A 388 -1.87 -18.66 15.20
C GLU A 388 -2.61 -19.78 15.95
N LYS A 389 -3.74 -19.45 16.58
CA LYS A 389 -4.58 -20.41 17.29
C LYS A 389 -5.22 -21.44 16.35
N GLU A 390 -5.30 -22.68 16.81
CA GLU A 390 -5.97 -23.77 16.09
C GLU A 390 -7.42 -23.40 15.76
N GLY A 391 -7.86 -23.68 14.53
CA GLY A 391 -9.18 -23.30 14.02
C GLY A 391 -9.28 -21.89 13.40
N ASN A 392 -8.34 -20.99 13.72
CA ASN A 392 -8.33 -19.61 13.20
C ASN A 392 -7.24 -19.35 12.15
N GLN A 393 -6.71 -20.40 11.54
CA GLN A 393 -5.67 -20.28 10.52
C GLN A 393 -6.12 -19.36 9.39
N PHE A 394 -5.31 -18.34 9.11
CA PHE A 394 -5.64 -17.33 8.12
C PHE A 394 -5.73 -17.92 6.71
N LYS A 395 -6.88 -17.72 6.05
CA LYS A 395 -7.08 -18.01 4.63
C LYS A 395 -7.71 -16.80 3.96
N MET A 396 -7.01 -16.21 2.99
CA MET A 396 -7.47 -15.03 2.25
C MET A 396 -8.84 -15.25 1.59
N GLU A 397 -9.10 -16.44 1.04
CA GLU A 397 -10.40 -16.77 0.44
C GLU A 397 -11.54 -16.81 1.47
N SER A 398 -11.26 -17.25 2.69
CA SER A 398 -12.24 -17.25 3.78
C SER A 398 -12.60 -15.81 4.17
N LEU A 399 -11.59 -14.94 4.31
CA LEU A 399 -11.81 -13.51 4.58
C LEU A 399 -12.64 -12.84 3.46
N LYS A 400 -12.35 -13.13 2.18
CA LYS A 400 -13.16 -12.62 1.06
C LYS A 400 -14.62 -13.08 1.12
N LYS A 401 -14.87 -14.33 1.53
CA LYS A 401 -16.23 -14.86 1.73
C LYS A 401 -16.92 -14.19 2.92
N GLU A 402 -16.20 -14.01 4.03
CA GLU A 402 -16.66 -13.31 5.24
C GLU A 402 -17.11 -11.87 4.91
N SER A 403 -16.28 -11.10 4.20
CA SER A 403 -16.63 -9.74 3.74
C SER A 403 -17.90 -9.71 2.89
N LYS A 404 -18.05 -10.64 1.92
CA LYS A 404 -19.26 -10.73 1.10
C LYS A 404 -20.51 -11.10 1.90
N ILE A 405 -20.38 -11.94 2.93
CA ILE A 405 -21.49 -12.29 3.83
C ILE A 405 -21.91 -11.05 4.62
N TYR A 406 -20.94 -10.27 5.11
CA TYR A 406 -21.23 -9.02 5.81
C TYR A 406 -21.92 -7.99 4.93
N GLU A 407 -21.45 -7.79 3.70
CA GLU A 407 -22.11 -6.91 2.72
C GLU A 407 -23.56 -7.34 2.46
N LYS A 408 -23.81 -8.65 2.28
CA LYS A 408 -25.18 -9.17 2.11
C LYS A 408 -26.05 -8.93 3.34
N LYS A 409 -25.53 -9.15 4.54
CA LYS A 409 -26.26 -8.90 5.79
C LYS A 409 -26.61 -7.42 5.95
N LEU A 410 -25.69 -6.51 5.62
CA LEU A 410 -25.94 -5.07 5.65
C LEU A 410 -27.00 -4.67 4.62
N LYS A 411 -26.92 -5.21 3.40
CA LYS A 411 -27.92 -4.95 2.36
C LYS A 411 -29.32 -5.42 2.78
N LEU A 412 -29.43 -6.62 3.36
CA LEU A 412 -30.72 -7.13 3.87
C LEU A 412 -31.26 -6.27 5.01
N LYS A 413 -30.41 -5.80 5.94
CA LYS A 413 -30.82 -4.86 7.00
C LYS A 413 -31.36 -3.55 6.39
N GLN A 414 -30.70 -3.02 5.36
CA GLN A 414 -31.13 -1.81 4.65
C GLN A 414 -32.46 -2.02 3.91
N GLU A 415 -32.66 -3.17 3.27
CA GLU A 415 -33.90 -3.50 2.54
C GLU A 415 -35.10 -3.74 3.46
N GLN A 416 -34.88 -4.24 4.68
CA GLN A 416 -35.94 -4.45 5.67
C GLN A 416 -36.55 -3.13 6.18
N LEU A 417 -35.86 -2.00 5.99
CA LEU A 417 -36.31 -0.67 6.36
C LEU A 417 -37.14 -0.05 5.24
N LYS A 418 -38.40 -0.48 5.13
CA LYS A 418 -39.34 0.16 4.19
C LYS A 418 -39.69 1.60 4.57
N SER A 419 -39.52 1.96 5.84
CA SER A 419 -39.63 3.33 6.35
C SER A 419 -38.68 3.48 7.53
N PHE A 420 -37.70 4.39 7.42
CA PHE A 420 -36.84 4.80 8.53
C PHE A 420 -37.48 6.02 9.19
N ASP A 421 -37.79 5.95 10.48
CA ASP A 421 -38.20 7.11 11.28
C ASP A 421 -36.97 7.69 11.99
N PRO A 422 -36.41 8.83 11.52
CA PRO A 422 -35.25 9.44 12.13
C PRO A 422 -35.45 9.90 13.58
N PHE A 423 -36.67 9.91 14.12
CA PHE A 423 -36.93 10.23 15.52
C PHE A 423 -36.88 9.00 16.41
N ASN A 424 -37.61 7.95 16.03
CA ASN A 424 -37.80 6.77 16.87
C ASN A 424 -36.78 5.65 16.60
N ASP A 425 -36.27 5.57 15.37
CA ASP A 425 -35.32 4.54 15.01
C ASP A 425 -33.89 4.95 15.33
N ASP A 426 -33.15 3.94 15.78
CA ASP A 426 -31.75 4.04 16.10
C ASP A 426 -30.92 3.77 14.84
N TYR A 427 -29.90 4.60 14.58
CA TYR A 427 -29.02 4.48 13.40
C TYR A 427 -28.15 3.22 13.39
N GLU A 428 -28.33 2.32 14.37
CA GLU A 428 -27.68 1.01 14.48
C GLU A 428 -27.89 0.11 13.26
N MET A 429 -28.94 0.37 12.49
CA MET A 429 -29.27 -0.36 11.28
C MET A 429 -28.22 -0.28 10.16
N PHE A 430 -27.43 0.79 10.11
CA PHE A 430 -26.36 0.96 9.12
C PHE A 430 -25.02 0.38 9.60
N SER A 431 -25.01 -0.27 10.77
CA SER A 431 -23.84 -0.94 11.33
C SER A 431 -24.07 -2.44 11.46
N LEU A 432 -22.99 -3.20 11.32
CA LEU A 432 -22.99 -4.61 11.71
C LEU A 432 -23.07 -4.76 13.23
N HIS A 433 -22.43 -3.83 13.94
CA HIS A 433 -22.24 -3.85 15.39
C HIS A 433 -23.40 -3.14 16.07
N ALA A 434 -23.94 -3.73 17.13
CA ALA A 434 -25.07 -3.17 17.88
C ALA A 434 -24.58 -2.11 18.86
N ILE A 435 -25.36 -1.06 19.12
CA ILE A 435 -25.03 -0.11 20.18
C ILE A 435 -25.76 -0.57 21.44
N LYS A 436 -25.05 -1.23 22.36
CA LYS A 436 -25.64 -1.64 23.64
C LYS A 436 -26.11 -0.44 24.45
N LYS A 437 -27.27 -0.59 25.10
CA LYS A 437 -27.84 0.43 26.01
C LYS A 437 -27.18 0.45 27.40
N THR A 438 -26.47 -0.62 27.78
CA THR A 438 -25.90 -0.79 29.13
C THR A 438 -24.44 -0.31 29.21
N ASN A 439 -24.03 0.18 30.38
CA ASN A 439 -22.68 0.69 30.73
C ASN A 439 -21.57 -0.40 30.73
N GLN A 440 -21.67 -1.42 29.89
CA GLN A 440 -20.64 -2.45 29.83
C GLN A 440 -19.29 -1.86 29.41
N SER A 441 -18.24 -2.46 29.99
CA SER A 441 -16.88 -1.96 30.10
C SER A 441 -16.34 -1.29 28.82
N LYS A 442 -15.53 -0.24 29.01
CA LYS A 442 -14.77 0.39 27.93
C LYS A 442 -13.84 -0.64 27.30
N GLN A 443 -14.29 -1.30 26.24
CA GLN A 443 -13.50 -2.23 25.46
C GLN A 443 -12.41 -1.43 24.73
N LEU A 444 -11.19 -1.50 25.27
CA LEU A 444 -10.01 -0.93 24.63
C LEU A 444 -9.43 -1.96 23.66
N CYS A 445 -9.37 -1.59 22.39
CA CYS A 445 -8.83 -2.40 21.32
C CYS A 445 -7.43 -1.91 20.93
N SER A 446 -6.53 -2.82 20.57
CA SER A 446 -5.19 -2.43 20.13
C SER A 446 -5.25 -1.82 18.73
N GLY A 447 -4.73 -0.60 18.59
CA GLY A 447 -4.65 0.13 17.32
C GLY A 447 -3.78 -0.62 16.30
N ARG A 448 -2.74 -1.32 16.76
CA ARG A 448 -1.91 -2.21 15.92
C ARG A 448 -2.76 -3.32 15.29
N LEU A 449 -3.57 -4.01 16.11
CA LEU A 449 -4.39 -5.14 15.65
C LEU A 449 -5.53 -4.67 14.75
N ILE A 450 -6.15 -3.52 15.07
CA ILE A 450 -7.12 -2.87 14.17
C ILE A 450 -6.48 -2.55 12.82
N PHE A 451 -5.26 -2.02 12.81
CA PHE A 451 -4.54 -1.70 11.58
C PHE A 451 -4.21 -2.96 10.77
N ARG A 452 -3.87 -4.08 11.43
CA ARG A 452 -3.70 -5.40 10.80
C ARG A 452 -4.97 -5.85 10.09
N GLU A 453 -6.12 -5.77 10.75
CA GLU A 453 -7.40 -6.15 10.15
C GLU A 453 -7.77 -5.25 8.96
N ILE A 454 -7.50 -3.94 9.05
CA ILE A 454 -7.70 -3.01 7.92
C ILE A 454 -6.75 -3.37 6.75
N GLY A 455 -5.50 -3.75 7.03
CA GLY A 455 -4.55 -4.23 6.02
C GLY A 455 -4.99 -5.52 5.33
N LEU A 456 -5.49 -6.49 6.09
CA LEU A 456 -6.04 -7.74 5.58
C LEU A 456 -7.30 -7.49 4.74
N PHE A 457 -8.20 -6.62 5.21
CA PHE A 457 -9.36 -6.17 4.46
C PHE A 457 -8.95 -5.54 3.12
N ALA A 458 -7.99 -4.62 3.13
CA ALA A 458 -7.52 -3.96 1.91
C ALA A 458 -6.91 -4.98 0.92
N GLY A 459 -6.21 -6.00 1.42
CA GLY A 459 -5.72 -7.12 0.62
C GLY A 459 -6.83 -8.01 0.04
N ALA A 460 -7.89 -8.27 0.81
CA ALA A 460 -9.03 -9.07 0.37
C ALA A 460 -9.83 -8.38 -0.75
N HIS A 461 -9.90 -7.05 -0.74
CA HIS A 461 -10.61 -6.25 -1.75
C HIS A 461 -9.74 -5.80 -2.92
N ALA A 462 -8.42 -6.00 -2.87
CA ALA A 462 -7.52 -5.72 -4.00
C ALA A 462 -7.84 -6.61 -5.21
N THR A 463 -7.78 -6.01 -6.41
CA THR A 463 -8.09 -6.71 -7.66
C THR A 463 -7.02 -7.74 -7.98
N THR A 464 -7.43 -8.94 -8.36
CA THR A 464 -6.51 -9.97 -8.85
C THR A 464 -6.11 -9.67 -10.29
N VAL A 465 -4.83 -9.39 -10.50
CA VAL A 465 -4.24 -8.96 -11.79
C VAL A 465 -3.58 -10.09 -12.59
N LYS A 466 -3.69 -11.34 -12.12
CA LYS A 466 -3.03 -12.53 -12.73
C LYS A 466 -3.36 -12.68 -14.21
N TYR A 467 -4.64 -12.63 -14.57
CA TYR A 467 -5.08 -12.81 -15.95
C TYR A 467 -4.63 -11.66 -16.85
N PHE A 468 -4.65 -10.43 -16.34
CA PHE A 468 -4.17 -9.27 -17.08
C PHE A 468 -2.69 -9.42 -17.45
N ILE A 469 -1.82 -9.87 -16.52
CA ILE A 469 -0.40 -10.12 -16.80
C ILE A 469 -0.22 -11.20 -17.88
N ILE A 470 -0.95 -12.30 -17.77
CA ILE A 470 -0.84 -13.42 -18.70
C ILE A 470 -1.31 -13.00 -20.09
N ILE A 471 -2.47 -12.34 -20.19
CA ILE A 471 -3.05 -11.88 -21.45
C ILE A 471 -2.12 -10.86 -22.11
N THR A 472 -1.67 -9.85 -21.36
CA THR A 472 -0.80 -8.81 -21.93
C THR A 472 0.55 -9.36 -22.40
N SER A 473 1.19 -10.22 -21.59
CA SER A 473 2.44 -10.86 -21.99
C SER A 473 2.26 -11.75 -23.21
N ALA A 474 1.18 -12.56 -23.25
CA ALA A 474 0.88 -13.42 -24.39
C ALA A 474 0.63 -12.59 -25.66
N THR A 475 -0.20 -11.53 -25.59
CA THR A 475 -0.45 -10.65 -26.74
C THR A 475 0.85 -10.09 -27.30
N LYS A 476 1.77 -9.59 -26.44
CA LYS A 476 3.06 -9.08 -26.90
C LYS A 476 3.92 -10.14 -27.58
N LEU A 477 3.96 -11.36 -27.02
CA LEU A 477 4.69 -12.48 -27.64
C LEU A 477 4.13 -12.87 -29.01
N PHE A 478 2.84 -12.66 -29.27
CA PHE A 478 2.21 -12.95 -30.55
C PHE A 478 2.41 -11.86 -31.62
N LEU A 479 2.73 -10.60 -31.24
CA LEU A 479 2.90 -9.50 -32.20
C LEU A 479 3.95 -9.78 -33.30
N PRO A 480 5.13 -10.35 -32.99
CA PRO A 480 6.09 -10.72 -34.02
C PRO A 480 5.57 -11.75 -35.04
N PHE A 481 4.70 -12.67 -34.63
CA PHE A 481 4.10 -13.67 -35.53
C PHE A 481 3.07 -13.03 -36.47
N ILE A 482 2.30 -12.06 -35.96
CA ILE A 482 1.33 -11.29 -36.76
C ILE A 482 2.07 -10.44 -37.79
N ALA A 483 3.14 -9.73 -37.40
CA ALA A 483 3.94 -8.92 -38.32
C ALA A 483 4.52 -9.78 -39.46
N ARG A 484 5.07 -10.96 -39.15
CA ARG A 484 5.60 -11.90 -40.17
C ARG A 484 4.54 -12.43 -41.10
N TYR A 485 3.36 -12.74 -40.58
CA TYR A 485 2.25 -13.18 -41.42
C TYR A 485 1.85 -12.10 -42.43
N ILE A 486 1.85 -10.83 -42.02
CA ILE A 486 1.50 -9.70 -42.89
C ILE A 486 2.59 -9.46 -43.94
N GLU A 487 3.87 -9.42 -43.55
CA GLU A 487 4.96 -9.05 -44.46
C GLU A 487 5.46 -10.20 -45.32
N TYR A 488 5.54 -11.42 -44.78
CA TYR A 488 6.14 -12.58 -45.44
C TYR A 488 5.12 -13.68 -45.79
N GLY A 489 3.85 -13.54 -45.41
CA GLY A 489 2.82 -14.56 -45.64
C GLY A 489 2.99 -15.84 -44.81
N THR A 490 3.96 -15.87 -43.88
CA THR A 490 4.25 -17.03 -43.03
C THR A 490 4.06 -16.68 -41.55
N PHE A 491 3.28 -17.49 -40.83
CA PHE A 491 3.00 -17.21 -39.41
C PHE A 491 4.18 -17.58 -38.50
N LEU A 492 4.74 -18.78 -38.70
CA LEU A 492 5.81 -19.32 -37.85
C LEU A 492 7.21 -19.02 -38.42
N GLY A 493 7.34 -18.77 -39.72
CA GLY A 493 8.62 -18.55 -40.37
C GLY A 493 9.63 -19.68 -40.13
N PHE A 494 9.18 -20.93 -40.06
CA PHE A 494 10.01 -22.13 -39.86
C PHE A 494 10.65 -22.62 -41.17
N ASP A 495 11.12 -21.68 -41.99
CA ASP A 495 11.67 -22.00 -43.29
C ASP A 495 13.04 -22.70 -43.15
N ASN A 496 13.81 -22.34 -42.11
CA ASN A 496 15.14 -22.86 -41.82
C ASN A 496 15.28 -23.28 -40.35
N TRP A 497 16.22 -24.19 -40.07
CA TRP A 497 16.47 -24.74 -38.73
C TRP A 497 16.94 -23.68 -37.72
N ASP A 498 17.69 -22.68 -38.19
CA ASP A 498 18.24 -21.58 -37.39
C ASP A 498 17.13 -20.63 -36.90
N SER A 499 16.18 -20.28 -37.77
CA SER A 499 14.98 -19.50 -37.41
C SER A 499 14.07 -20.26 -36.43
N PHE A 500 13.96 -21.58 -36.57
CA PHE A 500 13.22 -22.42 -35.62
C PHE A 500 13.89 -22.42 -34.24
N LEU A 501 15.21 -22.65 -34.19
CA LEU A 501 15.98 -22.64 -32.95
C LEU A 501 15.91 -21.28 -32.25
N TYR A 502 16.05 -20.18 -33.01
CA TYR A 502 15.93 -18.82 -32.48
C TYR A 502 14.59 -18.62 -31.77
N GLN A 503 13.48 -18.94 -32.43
CA GLN A 503 12.13 -18.76 -31.87
C GLN A 503 11.84 -19.68 -30.69
N LEU A 504 12.31 -20.93 -30.74
CA LEU A 504 12.16 -21.89 -29.64
C LEU A 504 12.80 -21.37 -28.34
N LEU A 505 13.92 -20.65 -28.46
CA LEU A 505 14.63 -20.03 -27.32
C LEU A 505 14.06 -18.66 -26.94
N GLU A 506 13.63 -17.88 -27.93
CA GLU A 506 13.08 -16.54 -27.74
C GLU A 506 11.78 -16.57 -26.94
N ILE A 507 10.79 -17.37 -27.33
CA ILE A 507 9.45 -17.39 -26.71
C ILE A 507 9.52 -17.59 -25.18
N PRO A 508 10.17 -18.65 -24.64
CA PRO A 508 10.24 -18.85 -23.19
C PRO A 508 11.11 -17.79 -22.49
N SER A 509 12.23 -17.37 -23.11
CA SER A 509 13.13 -16.39 -22.52
C SER A 509 12.47 -15.00 -22.40
N LEU A 510 11.95 -14.50 -23.53
CA LEU A 510 11.22 -13.24 -23.61
C LEU A 510 9.93 -13.30 -22.78
N GLY A 511 9.18 -14.40 -22.85
CA GLY A 511 7.95 -14.57 -22.09
C GLY A 511 8.15 -14.46 -20.59
N PHE A 512 9.21 -15.08 -20.06
CA PHE A 512 9.54 -14.95 -18.64
C PHE A 512 9.98 -13.53 -18.27
N LEU A 513 10.82 -12.87 -19.09
CA LEU A 513 11.22 -11.48 -18.86
C LEU A 513 10.02 -10.54 -18.86
N LEU A 514 9.13 -10.66 -19.83
CA LEU A 514 7.91 -9.85 -19.96
C LEU A 514 6.99 -10.02 -18.77
N ILE A 515 6.68 -11.27 -18.37
CA ILE A 515 5.81 -11.54 -17.23
C ILE A 515 6.34 -10.87 -15.98
N ILE A 516 7.65 -10.97 -15.72
CA ILE A 516 8.23 -10.35 -14.53
C ILE A 516 8.25 -8.83 -14.64
N ASN A 517 8.66 -8.27 -15.77
CA ASN A 517 8.74 -6.82 -15.94
C ASN A 517 7.35 -6.17 -15.81
N TYR A 518 6.32 -6.73 -16.43
CA TYR A 518 4.94 -6.26 -16.28
C TYR A 518 4.38 -6.46 -14.88
N LEU A 519 4.70 -7.60 -14.25
CA LEU A 519 4.29 -7.86 -12.87
C LEU A 519 4.74 -6.73 -11.94
N PHE A 520 5.96 -6.17 -12.09
CA PHE A 520 6.43 -5.06 -11.27
C PHE A 520 5.60 -3.78 -11.42
N ILE A 521 5.27 -3.37 -12.65
CA ILE A 521 4.44 -2.19 -12.92
C ILE A 521 3.04 -2.40 -12.32
N ILE A 522 2.50 -3.60 -12.50
CA ILE A 522 1.18 -3.98 -12.01
C ILE A 522 1.13 -4.08 -10.48
N VAL A 523 2.23 -4.43 -9.79
CA VAL A 523 2.23 -4.32 -8.33
C VAL A 523 2.12 -2.87 -7.87
N GLY A 524 2.66 -1.92 -8.65
CA GLY A 524 2.43 -0.49 -8.43
C GLY A 524 0.94 -0.14 -8.40
N PHE A 525 0.19 -0.63 -9.38
CA PHE A 525 -1.26 -0.49 -9.43
C PHE A 525 -1.97 -1.10 -8.22
N VAL A 526 -1.62 -2.35 -7.84
CA VAL A 526 -2.20 -3.02 -6.68
C VAL A 526 -1.91 -2.26 -5.38
N ASP A 527 -0.71 -1.68 -5.23
CA ASP A 527 -0.33 -0.91 -4.05
C ASP A 527 -1.19 0.36 -3.89
N PHE A 528 -1.36 1.11 -4.98
CA PHE A 528 -2.21 2.31 -5.01
C PHE A 528 -3.66 1.97 -4.68
N GLN A 529 -4.19 0.88 -5.26
CA GLN A 529 -5.54 0.40 -4.95
C GLN A 529 -5.67 0.03 -3.47
N ARG A 530 -4.69 -0.68 -2.90
CA ARG A 530 -4.69 -1.04 -1.47
C ARG A 530 -4.69 0.21 -0.59
N ARG A 531 -3.91 1.24 -0.91
CA ARG A 531 -3.91 2.51 -0.16
C ARG A 531 -5.27 3.18 -0.15
N VAL A 532 -5.97 3.19 -1.29
CA VAL A 532 -7.35 3.69 -1.36
C VAL A 532 -8.25 2.93 -0.38
N PHE A 533 -8.14 1.60 -0.33
CA PHE A 533 -8.92 0.79 0.62
C PHE A 533 -8.54 1.07 2.07
N LEU A 534 -7.25 1.15 2.40
CA LEU A 534 -6.76 1.47 3.74
C LEU A 534 -7.30 2.83 4.21
N ILE A 535 -7.12 3.89 3.41
CA ILE A 535 -7.49 5.24 3.82
C ILE A 535 -9.01 5.40 3.93
N LYS A 536 -9.80 4.81 3.02
CA LYS A 536 -11.27 4.81 3.09
C LYS A 536 -11.78 4.00 4.28
N ALA A 537 -11.15 2.86 4.59
CA ALA A 537 -11.47 2.08 5.79
C ALA A 537 -11.19 2.90 7.06
N VAL A 538 -10.04 3.60 7.15
CA VAL A 538 -9.76 4.50 8.28
C VAL A 538 -10.75 5.67 8.33
N GLY A 539 -11.16 6.24 7.19
CA GLY A 539 -12.20 7.26 7.12
C GLY A 539 -13.56 6.75 7.60
N SER A 540 -13.90 5.49 7.34
CA SER A 540 -15.15 4.90 7.81
C SER A 540 -15.27 4.84 9.34
N LEU A 541 -14.13 4.77 10.05
CA LEU A 541 -14.09 4.74 11.51
C LEU A 541 -14.58 6.03 12.17
N ILE A 542 -14.56 7.17 11.49
CA ILE A 542 -15.02 8.46 12.07
C ILE A 542 -16.44 8.81 11.67
N ASN A 543 -17.01 8.07 10.73
CA ASN A 543 -18.32 8.36 10.19
C ASN A 543 -19.38 7.45 10.84
N PRO A 544 -20.08 7.89 11.90
CA PRO A 544 -21.20 7.14 12.46
C PRO A 544 -22.35 6.97 11.45
N PHE A 545 -22.41 7.82 10.42
CA PHE A 545 -23.42 7.75 9.39
C PHE A 545 -22.89 7.05 8.14
N LYS A 546 -22.99 5.73 8.20
CA LYS A 546 -22.44 4.83 7.18
C LYS A 546 -23.24 4.76 5.88
N GLU A 547 -24.40 5.42 5.78
CA GLU A 547 -25.27 5.37 4.59
C GLU A 547 -24.57 5.86 3.32
N ASN A 548 -23.77 6.93 3.43
CA ASN A 548 -23.01 7.48 2.30
C ASN A 548 -21.73 6.68 1.96
N LEU A 549 -21.41 5.64 2.73
CA LEU A 549 -20.24 4.81 2.49
C LEU A 549 -20.61 3.59 1.67
N GLU A 550 -19.71 3.16 0.80
CA GLU A 550 -19.84 1.87 0.11
C GLU A 550 -19.98 0.75 1.17
N LEU A 551 -20.91 -0.20 0.94
CA LEU A 551 -21.29 -1.26 1.89
C LEU A 551 -20.10 -1.97 2.53
N LYS A 552 -19.04 -2.22 1.75
CA LYS A 552 -17.82 -2.89 2.21
C LYS A 552 -17.09 -2.17 3.35
N TYR A 553 -17.20 -0.84 3.46
CA TYR A 553 -16.55 -0.08 4.54
C TYR A 553 -17.45 0.05 5.78
N GLN A 554 -18.75 -0.19 5.65
CA GLN A 554 -19.69 -0.09 6.77
C GLN A 554 -19.45 -1.17 7.85
N VAL A 555 -18.65 -2.19 7.53
CA VAL A 555 -18.27 -3.29 8.42
C VAL A 555 -17.41 -2.84 9.61
N PHE A 556 -16.67 -1.75 9.46
CA PHE A 556 -15.78 -1.24 10.51
C PHE A 556 -16.56 -0.44 11.56
N PRO A 557 -16.30 -0.63 12.86
CA PRO A 557 -16.98 0.12 13.93
C PRO A 557 -16.56 1.61 13.95
N THR A 558 -17.37 2.44 14.58
CA THR A 558 -17.15 3.88 14.72
C THR A 558 -16.38 4.18 15.99
N VAL A 559 -15.25 4.87 15.87
CA VAL A 559 -14.40 5.28 17.01
C VAL A 559 -15.14 6.26 17.90
N ASN A 560 -14.95 6.11 19.21
CA ASN A 560 -15.54 6.96 20.23
C ASN A 560 -14.95 8.38 20.21
N MET A 561 -15.51 9.28 19.42
CA MET A 561 -15.07 10.68 19.30
C MET A 561 -15.44 11.58 20.48
N THR A 562 -16.04 11.04 21.56
CA THR A 562 -16.35 11.84 22.76
C THR A 562 -15.15 12.07 23.66
N GLU A 563 -13.97 11.52 23.35
CA GLU A 563 -12.76 11.70 24.13
C GLU A 563 -11.63 12.24 23.24
N LYS A 564 -10.91 13.26 23.72
CA LYS A 564 -9.77 13.89 22.99
C LYS A 564 -8.77 12.84 22.51
N HIS A 565 -8.38 11.95 23.41
CA HIS A 565 -7.41 10.89 23.13
C HIS A 565 -7.84 9.99 21.96
N GLN A 566 -9.12 9.63 21.85
CA GLN A 566 -9.58 8.72 20.80
C GLN A 566 -9.49 9.34 19.40
N ILE A 567 -9.72 10.66 19.29
CA ILE A 567 -9.55 11.40 18.03
C ILE A 567 -8.08 11.40 17.61
N GLN A 568 -7.16 11.58 18.58
CA GLN A 568 -5.71 11.49 18.34
C GLN A 568 -5.29 10.08 17.90
N GLN A 569 -5.82 9.03 18.52
CA GLN A 569 -5.51 7.66 18.13
C GLN A 569 -6.05 7.32 16.73
N TRP A 570 -7.22 7.83 16.36
CA TRP A 570 -7.70 7.71 14.98
C TRP A 570 -6.76 8.43 14.00
N PHE A 571 -6.31 9.64 14.34
CA PHE A 571 -5.39 10.39 13.48
C PHE A 571 -4.04 9.67 13.33
N LYS A 572 -3.50 9.09 14.41
CA LYS A 572 -2.32 8.20 14.38
C LYS A 572 -2.54 7.00 13.45
N LEU A 573 -3.68 6.32 13.53
CA LEU A 573 -4.04 5.22 12.63
C LEU A 573 -4.08 5.67 11.16
N ARG A 574 -4.56 6.90 10.89
CA ARG A 574 -4.55 7.49 9.54
C ARG A 574 -3.12 7.74 9.04
N LEU A 575 -2.24 8.27 9.87
CA LEU A 575 -0.82 8.43 9.53
C LEU A 575 -0.21 7.07 9.19
N CYS A 576 -0.48 6.05 10.00
CA CYS A 576 -0.03 4.69 9.72
C CYS A 576 -0.50 4.17 8.36
N ALA A 577 -1.79 4.39 8.02
CA ALA A 577 -2.34 3.97 6.74
C ALA A 577 -1.70 4.68 5.54
N MET A 578 -1.34 5.97 5.67
CA MET A 578 -0.62 6.72 4.63
C MET A 578 0.81 6.21 4.45
N ASP A 579 1.49 5.90 5.56
CA ASP A 579 2.88 5.44 5.58
C ASP A 579 3.07 3.94 5.31
N PHE A 580 1.97 3.19 5.23
CA PHE A 580 1.98 1.76 5.00
C PHE A 580 2.72 1.40 3.72
N GLY A 581 3.77 0.58 3.77
CA GLY A 581 4.50 0.14 2.58
C GLY A 581 5.37 1.21 1.92
N ARG A 582 5.79 2.24 2.65
CA ARG A 582 6.63 3.35 2.13
C ARG A 582 7.90 2.86 1.41
N LYS A 583 8.55 1.80 1.92
CA LYS A 583 9.70 1.14 1.29
C LYS A 583 9.39 0.63 -0.12
N TYR A 584 8.24 -0.01 -0.31
CA TYR A 584 7.81 -0.52 -1.60
C TYR A 584 7.39 0.61 -2.54
N MET A 585 6.72 1.64 -1.99
CA MET A 585 6.29 2.82 -2.74
C MET A 585 7.46 3.53 -3.41
N ASN A 586 8.55 3.78 -2.67
CA ASN A 586 9.75 4.42 -3.22
C ASN A 586 10.37 3.62 -4.38
N ARG A 587 10.43 2.29 -4.26
CA ARG A 587 10.88 1.39 -5.33
C ARG A 587 9.98 1.49 -6.56
N ILE A 588 8.67 1.40 -6.36
CA ILE A 588 7.65 1.52 -7.42
C ILE A 588 7.79 2.87 -8.13
N PHE A 589 8.04 3.95 -7.40
CA PHE A 589 8.24 5.27 -7.99
C PHE A 589 9.45 5.36 -8.89
N VAL A 590 10.60 4.85 -8.48
CA VAL A 590 11.79 4.84 -9.34
C VAL A 590 11.52 4.03 -10.61
N TYR A 591 10.83 2.90 -10.50
CA TYR A 591 10.43 2.10 -11.68
C TYR A 591 9.49 2.85 -12.61
N CYS A 592 8.36 3.32 -12.08
CA CYS A 592 7.36 4.00 -12.89
C CYS A 592 7.96 5.25 -13.55
N SER A 593 8.78 6.02 -12.84
CA SER A 593 9.43 7.22 -13.39
C SER A 593 10.37 6.88 -14.54
N THR A 594 11.20 5.84 -14.37
CA THR A 594 12.16 5.42 -15.39
C THR A 594 11.45 4.87 -16.63
N PHE A 595 10.43 4.01 -16.45
CA PHE A 595 9.66 3.48 -17.57
C PHE A 595 8.85 4.55 -18.27
N PHE A 596 8.21 5.44 -17.52
CA PHE A 596 7.49 6.55 -18.11
C PHE A 596 8.41 7.45 -18.94
N GLY A 597 9.59 7.80 -18.42
CA GLY A 597 10.58 8.56 -19.18
C GLY A 597 11.01 7.86 -20.46
N ALA A 598 11.31 6.56 -20.39
CA ALA A 598 11.70 5.77 -21.56
C ALA A 598 10.57 5.66 -22.60
N TYR A 599 9.34 5.36 -22.17
CA TYR A 599 8.20 5.26 -23.08
C TYR A 599 7.74 6.61 -23.61
N LEU A 600 7.85 7.69 -22.84
CA LEU A 600 7.60 9.05 -23.32
C LEU A 600 8.59 9.42 -24.44
N PHE A 601 9.87 9.04 -24.29
CA PHE A 601 10.86 9.21 -25.34
C PHE A 601 10.47 8.44 -26.62
N PHE A 602 10.03 7.18 -26.51
CA PHE A 602 9.51 6.43 -27.65
C PHE A 602 8.27 7.08 -28.28
N VAL A 603 7.31 7.57 -27.47
CA VAL A 603 6.14 8.31 -27.97
C VAL A 603 6.58 9.52 -28.79
N ILE A 604 7.52 10.31 -28.29
CA ILE A 604 8.01 11.50 -29.00
C ILE A 604 8.67 11.11 -30.33
N ILE A 605 9.56 10.11 -30.33
CA ILE A 605 10.19 9.64 -31.57
C ILE A 605 9.14 9.15 -32.58
N LEU A 606 8.19 8.34 -32.13
CA LEU A 606 7.14 7.81 -33.00
C LEU A 606 6.26 8.93 -33.57
N LEU A 607 5.91 9.94 -32.77
CA LEU A 607 5.15 11.10 -33.22
C LEU A 607 5.95 11.95 -34.22
N LEU A 608 7.22 12.25 -33.92
CA LEU A 608 8.07 13.02 -34.84
C LEU A 608 8.25 12.28 -36.18
N ASN A 609 8.39 10.95 -36.14
CA ASN A 609 8.49 10.14 -37.35
C ASN A 609 7.17 10.11 -38.13
N PHE A 610 6.05 9.97 -37.41
CA PHE A 610 4.71 9.97 -38.00
C PHE A 610 4.36 11.31 -38.68
N PHE A 611 4.83 12.44 -38.15
CA PHE A 611 4.69 13.75 -38.77
C PHE A 611 5.79 14.07 -39.78
N GLU A 612 6.63 13.10 -40.14
CA GLU A 612 7.72 13.24 -41.12
C GLU A 612 8.71 14.37 -40.76
N ILE A 613 8.81 14.73 -39.47
CA ILE A 613 9.80 15.70 -38.96
C ILE A 613 11.18 15.04 -38.91
N ILE A 614 11.20 13.74 -38.63
CA ILE A 614 12.38 12.86 -38.74
C ILE A 614 12.04 11.74 -39.72
N HIS A 615 13.04 11.25 -40.45
CA HIS A 615 12.89 10.19 -41.45
C HIS A 615 13.61 8.92 -41.00
N PHE A 616 13.06 8.23 -40.00
CA PHE A 616 13.52 6.89 -39.62
C PHE A 616 12.64 5.82 -40.27
N GLU A 617 13.26 4.91 -41.01
CA GLU A 617 12.62 3.76 -41.62
C GLU A 617 12.50 2.62 -40.60
N PHE A 618 11.50 2.71 -39.71
CA PHE A 618 11.20 1.60 -38.80
C PHE A 618 10.39 0.51 -39.50
N HIS A 619 10.74 -0.77 -39.29
CA HIS A 619 9.89 -1.89 -39.70
C HIS A 619 8.57 -1.93 -38.91
N LEU A 620 7.53 -2.56 -39.46
CA LEU A 620 6.19 -2.67 -38.84
C LEU A 620 6.25 -3.26 -37.43
N ILE A 621 7.15 -4.21 -37.21
CA ILE A 621 7.35 -4.85 -35.91
C ILE A 621 7.76 -3.85 -34.81
N THR A 622 8.56 -2.84 -35.15
CA THR A 622 9.02 -1.83 -34.19
C THR A 622 7.86 -0.96 -33.74
N TYR A 623 7.03 -0.50 -34.68
CA TYR A 623 5.82 0.25 -34.36
C TYR A 623 4.86 -0.56 -33.48
N THR A 624 4.56 -1.79 -33.89
CA THR A 624 3.59 -2.64 -33.18
C THR A 624 4.04 -2.96 -31.74
N LEU A 625 5.31 -3.33 -31.53
CA LEU A 625 5.85 -3.60 -30.19
C LEU A 625 5.92 -2.34 -29.32
N ALA A 626 6.37 -1.21 -29.87
CA ALA A 626 6.50 0.03 -29.13
C ALA A 626 5.13 0.61 -28.74
N VAL A 627 4.19 0.70 -29.69
CA VAL A 627 2.81 1.18 -29.43
C VAL A 627 2.11 0.29 -28.41
N TYR A 628 2.29 -1.03 -28.51
CA TYR A 628 1.73 -1.97 -27.54
C TYR A 628 2.24 -1.69 -26.11
N ASP A 629 3.56 -1.59 -25.94
CA ASP A 629 4.15 -1.28 -24.64
C ASP A 629 3.71 0.07 -24.10
N ILE A 630 3.67 1.10 -24.94
CA ILE A 630 3.18 2.43 -24.58
C ILE A 630 1.75 2.32 -24.04
N PHE A 631 0.86 1.64 -24.75
CA PHE A 631 -0.53 1.50 -24.33
C PHE A 631 -0.66 0.78 -22.99
N VAL A 632 0.01 -0.36 -22.81
CA VAL A 632 -0.06 -1.15 -21.57
C VAL A 632 0.55 -0.38 -20.40
N VAL A 633 1.78 0.13 -20.55
CA VAL A 633 2.50 0.78 -19.44
C VAL A 633 1.88 2.12 -19.08
N LEU A 634 1.57 2.97 -20.06
CA LEU A 634 0.90 4.24 -19.81
C LEU A 634 -0.49 4.01 -19.21
N GLY A 635 -1.25 3.03 -19.71
CA GLY A 635 -2.56 2.67 -19.17
C GLY A 635 -2.51 2.31 -17.68
N VAL A 636 -1.54 1.47 -17.26
CA VAL A 636 -1.37 1.12 -15.84
C VAL A 636 -0.93 2.34 -15.01
N ILE A 637 -0.03 3.18 -15.53
CA ILE A 637 0.40 4.41 -14.85
C ILE A 637 -0.76 5.40 -14.65
N LEU A 638 -1.61 5.58 -15.67
CA LEU A 638 -2.81 6.42 -15.57
C LEU A 638 -3.79 5.91 -14.50
N MET A 639 -3.97 4.59 -14.42
CA MET A 639 -4.77 3.99 -13.36
C MET A 639 -4.16 4.20 -11.97
N MET A 640 -2.83 4.16 -11.83
CA MET A 640 -2.14 4.51 -10.58
C MET A 640 -2.37 5.98 -10.21
N LEU A 641 -2.24 6.92 -11.15
CA LEU A 641 -2.52 8.34 -10.92
C LEU A 641 -3.96 8.58 -10.50
N TYR A 642 -4.92 7.88 -11.11
CA TYR A 642 -6.33 7.93 -10.71
C TYR A 642 -6.55 7.47 -9.27
N TYR A 643 -5.99 6.33 -8.87
CA TYR A 643 -6.08 5.91 -7.47
C TYR A 643 -5.34 6.87 -6.52
N GLY A 644 -4.23 7.45 -6.97
CA GLY A 644 -3.51 8.45 -6.19
C GLY A 644 -4.32 9.73 -5.98
N SER A 645 -5.10 10.16 -6.98
CA SER A 645 -6.00 11.30 -6.82
C SER A 645 -7.13 11.00 -5.84
N ILE A 646 -7.65 9.76 -5.81
CA ILE A 646 -8.62 9.33 -4.80
C ILE A 646 -8.00 9.41 -3.40
N VAL A 647 -6.80 8.86 -3.17
CA VAL A 647 -6.13 8.96 -1.86
C VAL A 647 -5.95 10.41 -1.44
N ASN A 648 -5.51 11.28 -2.36
CA ASN A 648 -5.33 12.70 -2.07
C ASN A 648 -6.65 13.41 -1.79
N HIS A 649 -7.75 13.01 -2.44
CA HIS A 649 -9.08 13.56 -2.17
C HIS A 649 -9.60 13.21 -0.77
N GLN A 650 -9.18 12.06 -0.20
CA GLN A 650 -9.57 11.64 1.14
C GLN A 650 -9.07 12.58 2.25
N PHE A 651 -8.02 13.38 2.02
CA PHE A 651 -7.65 14.46 2.95
C PHE A 651 -8.79 15.48 3.11
N ILE A 652 -9.41 15.87 2.00
CA ILE A 652 -10.52 16.83 1.98
C ILE A 652 -11.76 16.19 2.61
N GLU A 653 -12.09 14.95 2.24
CA GLU A 653 -13.25 14.24 2.79
C GLU A 653 -13.14 14.06 4.31
N HIS A 654 -11.99 13.60 4.81
CA HIS A 654 -11.79 13.40 6.25
C HIS A 654 -11.86 14.74 7.01
N ARG A 655 -11.29 15.82 6.45
CA ARG A 655 -11.41 17.16 7.03
C ARG A 655 -12.88 17.62 7.09
N MET A 656 -13.63 17.42 6.02
CA MET A 656 -15.06 17.76 5.99
C MET A 656 -15.89 16.95 6.99
N GLN A 657 -15.57 15.66 7.19
CA GLN A 657 -16.21 14.83 8.21
C GLN A 657 -15.90 15.34 9.63
N LEU A 658 -14.65 15.69 9.91
CA LEU A 658 -14.25 16.27 11.20
C LEU A 658 -14.94 17.62 11.47
N LEU A 659 -15.09 18.48 10.45
CA LEU A 659 -15.82 19.74 10.59
C LEU A 659 -17.30 19.51 10.95
N LYS A 660 -17.97 18.52 10.34
CA LYS A 660 -19.35 18.14 10.70
C LYS A 660 -19.44 17.63 12.15
N ILE A 661 -18.45 16.86 12.59
CA ILE A 661 -18.36 16.40 13.99
C ILE A 661 -18.16 17.59 14.93
N LYS A 662 -17.28 18.54 14.59
CA LYS A 662 -17.06 19.79 15.33
C LYS A 662 -18.35 20.60 15.44
N GLU A 663 -19.06 20.83 14.34
CA GLU A 663 -20.35 21.53 14.34
C GLU A 663 -21.35 20.87 15.29
N THR A 664 -21.41 19.54 15.28
CA THR A 664 -22.24 18.77 16.20
C THR A 664 -21.82 19.01 17.66
N PHE A 665 -20.53 19.00 17.98
CA PHE A 665 -20.05 19.29 19.33
C PHE A 665 -20.33 20.73 19.78
N VAL A 666 -20.24 21.70 18.88
CA VAL A 666 -20.63 23.10 19.17
C VAL A 666 -22.11 23.18 19.51
N PHE A 667 -22.96 22.47 18.75
CA PHE A 667 -24.39 22.37 19.04
C PHE A 667 -24.66 21.69 20.40
N ILE A 668 -23.96 20.59 20.70
CA ILE A 668 -24.07 19.89 21.99
C ILE A 668 -23.67 20.82 23.14
N LYS A 669 -22.60 21.61 22.97
CA LYS A 669 -22.13 22.55 23.98
C LYS A 669 -23.17 23.63 24.31
N SER A 670 -23.88 24.14 23.31
CA SER A 670 -24.93 25.16 23.50
C SER A 670 -26.21 24.57 24.09
N HIS A 671 -26.60 23.35 23.70
CA HIS A 671 -27.82 22.67 24.14
C HIS A 671 -27.60 21.59 25.20
N LEU A 672 -26.50 21.67 25.95
CA LEU A 672 -26.09 20.60 26.86
C LEU A 672 -27.12 20.31 27.97
N LYS A 673 -27.90 21.32 28.39
CA LYS A 673 -28.98 21.16 29.38
C LYS A 673 -30.08 20.25 28.83
N ASP A 674 -30.58 20.56 27.64
CA ASP A 674 -31.62 19.79 26.95
C ASP A 674 -31.17 18.35 26.66
N ILE A 675 -29.91 18.18 26.25
CA ILE A 675 -29.32 16.86 25.96
C ILE A 675 -29.28 16.00 27.22
N ARG A 676 -28.81 16.57 28.36
CA ARG A 676 -28.80 15.89 29.67
C ARG A 676 -30.21 15.62 30.20
N ALA A 677 -31.19 16.43 29.83
CA ALA A 677 -32.60 16.22 30.14
C ALA A 677 -33.25 15.12 29.29
N GLY A 678 -32.54 14.58 28.29
CA GLY A 678 -33.07 13.50 27.44
C GLY A 678 -33.97 13.98 26.31
N LYS A 679 -33.95 15.28 25.96
CA LYS A 679 -34.70 15.81 24.81
C LYS A 679 -34.26 15.09 23.54
N LYS A 680 -35.18 14.49 22.79
CA LYS A 680 -34.84 13.75 21.56
C LYS A 680 -34.40 14.72 20.45
N PHE A 681 -33.38 14.32 19.70
CA PHE A 681 -32.93 15.03 18.50
C PHE A 681 -32.88 14.06 17.31
N THR A 682 -32.99 14.58 16.09
CA THR A 682 -33.01 13.77 14.85
C THR A 682 -31.63 13.47 14.31
N GLY A 683 -30.65 14.36 14.49
CA GLY A 683 -29.33 14.21 13.89
C GLY A 683 -28.61 12.94 14.35
N ALA A 684 -28.11 12.13 13.42
CA ALA A 684 -27.44 10.85 13.71
C ALA A 684 -26.25 10.99 14.67
N TYR A 685 -25.32 11.91 14.36
CA TYR A 685 -24.19 12.23 15.23
C TYR A 685 -24.64 12.66 16.63
N LEU A 686 -25.67 13.50 16.67
CA LEU A 686 -26.20 14.08 17.89
C LEU A 686 -26.83 13.01 18.78
N LYS A 687 -27.64 12.09 18.24
CA LYS A 687 -28.20 10.95 18.99
C LYS A 687 -27.11 10.10 19.62
N LEU A 688 -26.08 9.77 18.84
CA LEU A 688 -25.00 8.90 19.28
C LEU A 688 -24.16 9.54 20.40
N PHE A 689 -23.78 10.81 20.25
CA PHE A 689 -23.09 11.55 21.32
C PHE A 689 -24.00 11.82 22.52
N GLN A 690 -25.29 12.11 22.30
CA GLN A 690 -26.27 12.32 23.36
C GLN A 690 -26.35 11.12 24.30
N ARG A 691 -26.44 9.90 23.77
CA ARG A 691 -26.48 8.67 24.59
C ARG A 691 -25.30 8.61 25.56
N LYS A 692 -24.08 8.88 25.08
CA LYS A 692 -22.87 8.91 25.90
C LYS A 692 -22.98 9.97 27.02
N TYR A 693 -23.38 11.19 26.69
CA TYR A 693 -23.49 12.27 27.68
C TYR A 693 -24.64 12.06 28.69
N ILE A 694 -25.71 11.35 28.31
CA ILE A 694 -26.77 10.91 29.23
C ILE A 694 -26.23 9.84 30.17
N GLN A 695 -25.46 8.87 29.67
CA GLN A 695 -24.84 7.82 30.50
C GLN A 695 -23.82 8.39 31.50
N GLU A 696 -23.06 9.41 31.10
CA GLU A 696 -22.07 10.07 31.97
C GLU A 696 -22.67 11.15 32.88
N ARG A 697 -24.00 11.40 32.79
CA ARG A 697 -24.69 12.49 33.50
C ARG A 697 -24.49 12.42 35.02
N ASP A 698 -24.54 11.21 35.58
CA ASP A 698 -24.50 10.99 37.02
C ASP A 698 -23.05 11.01 37.56
N ILE A 699 -22.06 10.88 36.67
CA ILE A 699 -20.63 10.84 37.01
C ILE A 699 -19.98 12.22 36.85
N LYS A 700 -20.37 12.98 35.82
CA LYS A 700 -19.73 14.25 35.45
C LYS A 700 -20.68 15.43 35.54
N THR A 701 -20.17 16.55 36.04
CA THR A 701 -20.93 17.80 36.09
C THR A 701 -21.09 18.41 34.70
N GLN A 702 -22.08 19.30 34.55
CA GLN A 702 -22.30 20.00 33.27
C GLN A 702 -21.07 20.81 32.85
N VAL A 703 -20.37 21.40 33.82
CA VAL A 703 -19.15 22.19 33.60
C VAL A 703 -18.02 21.29 33.06
N GLN A 704 -17.85 20.09 33.62
CA GLN A 704 -16.87 19.11 33.15
C GLN A 704 -17.15 18.67 31.70
N HIS A 705 -18.42 18.36 31.36
CA HIS A 705 -18.80 18.06 29.98
C HIS A 705 -18.51 19.24 29.03
N LYS A 706 -18.82 20.48 29.41
CA LYS A 706 -18.47 21.65 28.58
C LYS A 706 -16.96 21.81 28.38
N LYS A 707 -16.15 21.58 29.42
CA LYS A 707 -14.68 21.61 29.34
C LYS A 707 -14.15 20.50 28.43
N GLN A 708 -14.68 19.28 28.55
CA GLN A 708 -14.35 18.15 27.68
C GLN A 708 -14.69 18.43 26.21
N ILE A 709 -15.90 18.93 25.93
CA ILE A 709 -16.34 19.30 24.57
C ILE A 709 -15.43 20.40 23.99
N LYS A 710 -15.06 21.40 24.79
CA LYS A 710 -14.12 22.46 24.36
C LYS A 710 -12.78 21.87 23.94
N LYS A 711 -12.18 20.99 24.76
CA LYS A 711 -10.93 20.29 24.43
C LYS A 711 -11.02 19.45 23.15
N ILE A 712 -12.16 18.82 22.90
CA ILE A 712 -12.40 18.04 21.68
C ILE A 712 -12.46 18.95 20.44
N ILE A 713 -13.19 20.06 20.53
CA ILE A 713 -13.29 21.03 19.43
C ILE A 713 -11.90 21.58 19.06
N GLU A 714 -11.11 21.96 20.07
CA GLU A 714 -9.73 22.45 19.89
C GLU A 714 -8.85 21.39 19.22
N GLU A 715 -8.96 20.13 19.62
CA GLU A 715 -8.21 19.03 19.01
C GLU A 715 -8.62 18.77 17.56
N ILE A 716 -9.93 18.84 17.25
CA ILE A 716 -10.43 18.71 15.89
C ILE A 716 -9.88 19.84 15.00
N ASP A 717 -9.81 21.06 15.52
CA ASP A 717 -9.23 22.20 14.79
C ASP A 717 -7.75 21.98 14.48
N CYS A 718 -6.98 21.55 15.47
CA CYS A 718 -5.57 21.20 15.29
C CYS A 718 -5.38 20.09 14.24
N ILE A 719 -6.21 19.04 14.27
CA ILE A 719 -6.14 17.94 13.29
C ILE A 719 -6.59 18.40 11.90
N CYS A 720 -7.61 19.25 11.79
CA CYS A 720 -8.05 19.80 10.51
C CYS A 720 -6.96 20.63 9.83
N GLU A 721 -6.26 21.47 10.60
CA GLU A 721 -5.11 22.24 10.12
C GLU A 721 -3.99 21.30 9.66
N ARG A 722 -3.63 20.31 10.49
CA ARG A 722 -2.61 19.33 10.13
C ARG A 722 -2.97 18.51 8.89
N LEU A 723 -4.23 18.09 8.73
CA LEU A 723 -4.70 17.40 7.53
C LEU A 723 -4.58 18.26 6.28
N GLN A 724 -4.80 19.57 6.40
CA GLN A 724 -4.60 20.50 5.30
C GLN A 724 -3.11 20.60 4.94
N THR A 725 -2.24 20.81 5.94
CA THR A 725 -0.78 20.85 5.77
C THR A 725 -0.28 19.54 5.14
N ASP A 726 -0.70 18.38 5.63
CA ASP A 726 -0.31 17.09 5.08
C ASP A 726 -0.81 16.90 3.64
N GLY A 727 -2.04 17.34 3.33
CA GLY A 727 -2.61 17.26 1.98
C GLY A 727 -1.90 18.19 0.97
N GLU A 728 -1.29 19.27 1.44
CA GLU A 728 -0.51 20.22 0.64
C GLU A 728 0.94 19.76 0.47
N HIS A 729 1.62 19.39 1.57
CA HIS A 729 3.05 19.09 1.58
C HIS A 729 3.39 17.62 1.35
N GLN A 730 2.56 16.69 1.84
CA GLN A 730 2.77 15.24 1.75
C GLN A 730 1.67 14.52 0.94
N PRO A 731 1.25 15.03 -0.24
CA PRO A 731 0.33 14.28 -1.06
C PRO A 731 1.02 13.03 -1.61
N LEU A 732 0.22 12.04 -2.01
CA LEU A 732 0.73 10.95 -2.82
C LEU A 732 1.16 11.51 -4.18
N ARG A 733 2.45 11.39 -4.47
CA ARG A 733 3.07 11.87 -5.71
C ARG A 733 3.44 10.69 -6.58
N LEU A 734 3.35 10.83 -7.90
CA LEU A 734 3.95 9.89 -8.85
C LEU A 734 4.92 10.69 -9.71
N MET A 735 6.20 10.29 -9.75
CA MET A 735 7.25 11.02 -10.48
C MET A 735 7.44 12.47 -9.98
N GLY A 736 7.21 12.71 -8.68
CA GLY A 736 7.23 14.05 -8.10
C GLY A 736 5.98 14.89 -8.37
N LEU A 737 5.09 14.47 -9.28
CA LEU A 737 3.84 15.16 -9.57
C LEU A 737 2.75 14.75 -8.58
N LYS A 738 2.03 15.73 -8.04
CA LYS A 738 0.86 15.49 -7.18
C LYS A 738 -0.24 14.84 -7.99
N ALA A 739 -0.65 13.62 -7.63
CA ALA A 739 -1.76 12.95 -8.28
C ALA A 739 -3.08 13.68 -7.95
N THR A 740 -3.61 14.46 -8.90
CA THR A 740 -4.86 15.21 -8.75
C THR A 740 -5.82 14.92 -9.90
N TYR A 741 -7.12 15.09 -9.68
CA TYR A 741 -8.10 14.98 -10.78
C TYR A 741 -7.86 16.01 -11.89
N SER A 742 -7.33 17.19 -11.55
CA SER A 742 -6.96 18.21 -12.53
C SER A 742 -5.82 17.72 -13.44
N LEU A 743 -4.77 17.12 -12.87
CA LEU A 743 -3.68 16.51 -13.64
C LEU A 743 -4.20 15.39 -14.55
N MET A 744 -5.09 14.53 -14.05
CA MET A 744 -5.69 13.47 -14.86
C MET A 744 -6.46 14.03 -16.06
N ASN A 745 -7.28 15.05 -15.85
CA ASN A 745 -8.02 15.69 -16.94
C ASN A 745 -7.07 16.32 -17.97
N GLN A 746 -5.98 16.97 -17.53
CA GLN A 746 -4.97 17.52 -18.43
C GLN A 746 -4.31 16.43 -19.28
N ILE A 747 -3.95 15.29 -18.68
CA ILE A 747 -3.35 14.17 -19.41
C ILE A 747 -4.36 13.58 -20.41
N TYR A 748 -5.62 13.37 -20.02
CA TYR A 748 -6.65 12.87 -20.91
C TYR A 748 -6.93 13.81 -22.08
N THR A 749 -7.03 15.12 -21.83
CA THR A 749 -7.17 16.12 -22.90
C THR A 749 -5.97 16.08 -23.84
N GLY A 750 -4.74 16.03 -23.30
CA GLY A 750 -3.53 15.92 -24.12
C GLY A 750 -3.50 14.67 -25.01
N LEU A 751 -3.86 13.51 -24.46
CA LEU A 751 -3.94 12.25 -25.21
C LEU A 751 -5.01 12.30 -26.31
N LEU A 752 -6.18 12.90 -26.02
CA LEU A 752 -7.25 13.09 -27.00
C LEU A 752 -6.82 14.04 -28.12
N THR A 753 -6.11 15.13 -27.81
CA THR A 753 -5.58 16.05 -28.81
C THR A 753 -4.56 15.37 -29.72
N VAL A 754 -3.65 14.58 -29.17
CA VAL A 754 -2.68 13.79 -29.96
C VAL A 754 -3.40 12.78 -30.85
N ALA A 755 -4.38 12.05 -30.31
CA ALA A 755 -5.17 11.10 -31.09
C ALA A 755 -5.93 11.79 -32.24
N TYR A 756 -6.53 12.95 -31.98
CA TYR A 756 -7.21 13.74 -33.00
C TYR A 756 -6.25 14.20 -34.11
N ALA A 757 -5.05 14.68 -33.75
CA ALA A 757 -4.02 15.08 -34.72
C ALA A 757 -3.56 13.93 -35.60
N ILE A 758 -3.39 12.72 -35.02
CA ILE A 758 -3.07 11.50 -35.78
C ILE A 758 -4.17 11.18 -36.78
N ILE A 759 -5.43 11.17 -36.33
CA ILE A 759 -6.60 10.91 -37.20
C ILE A 759 -6.67 11.94 -38.33
N GLN A 760 -6.48 13.22 -38.02
CA GLN A 760 -6.50 14.29 -39.02
C GLN A 760 -5.42 14.09 -40.09
N LYS A 761 -4.19 13.75 -39.71
CA LYS A 761 -3.10 13.47 -40.65
C LYS A 761 -3.42 12.26 -41.54
N LEU A 762 -3.92 11.16 -40.96
CA LEU A 762 -4.34 9.98 -41.73
C LEU A 762 -5.40 10.33 -42.78
N VAL A 763 -6.46 11.03 -42.38
CA VAL A 763 -7.54 11.44 -43.30
C VAL A 763 -7.03 12.43 -44.38
N SER A 764 -6.09 13.31 -44.03
CA SER A 764 -5.54 14.27 -45.00
C SER A 764 -4.58 13.64 -46.01
N GLY A 765 -3.83 12.60 -45.59
CA GLY A 765 -2.88 11.90 -46.45
C GLY A 765 -3.58 11.11 -47.55
N ASP A 766 -4.74 10.53 -47.26
CA ASP A 766 -5.56 9.80 -48.23
C ASP A 766 -6.09 10.69 -49.36
N ASN A 767 -6.14 12.02 -49.19
CA ASN A 767 -6.58 12.95 -50.22
C ASN A 767 -5.44 13.44 -51.15
N GLN A 768 -4.18 13.14 -50.83
CA GLN A 768 -3.02 13.54 -51.64
C GLN A 768 -2.49 12.43 -52.56
N ASN A 769 -2.94 11.18 -52.34
CA ASN A 769 -2.73 10.03 -53.22
C ASN A 769 -3.99 9.76 -54.04
#